data_AF-A0A6P0V2N1-F1
#
_entry.id   AF-A0A6P0V2N1-F1
#
_cell.length_a   1.000
_cell.length_b   1.000
_cell.length_c   1.000
_cell.angle_alpha   90.00
_cell.angle_beta   90.00
_cell.angle_gamma   90.00
#
_symmetry.space_group_name_H-M   'P 1'
#
loop_
_entity.id
_entity.type
_entity.pdbx_description
1 polymer ?
#
loop_
_entity_poly.entity_id
_entity_poly.type
_entity_poly.pdbx_seq_one_letter_code
_entity_poly.pdbx_strand_id
1 'polypeptide(L)'
;MAEPLKRLWKFLNTDIGDLFSAETLKDGVDSAKAVLELAKALKEQGSNVEQLAPLVGRISTLLDVLNLPLVQVVGAGLPFVSSATGFLKLYLEKSQQELTLAQCTALVSQGAYLESLQALLSLPENRVWLEQISQTPASAPVEKQIVKLGEWQLDEEQAKKAVVCFHESQLAENFNQILMTRLQDAGVGASKANILTQRIAWNTTRYINQAIASQAAQVEPLAELYRTGGRELLEKYQSLDSYLEEQIATKPLEKVFAEEFTFQDIYVPLKVKPADDNGDVAQQVEVLGLETWAKAMLNESQKQDRVMFIQGGPGRGKSVFCRMFADWVRQQLHPVWTPVLIRLRDIRTFEKNFEATLQAAVKANFARDNRWLYDRNTRFLFLLDGFDELLMERRSSEGLKEFLLQVGQFQRDCQQSPEMGHRVLITGRSLALQSIERLMPPNLERVEIQLMDEELQQQWLSKWEVQVGTDKTRAFEQFLQDKHCPQRVRELAQEPLLLYLLAAMHRDDEFKRRQKAEGRGQKVNTGTSSGSLQGESIVGIFKGADSTTAKILIYQRTLDWVLTKQRPQWLNRELTEQDTEDLRRILTEAGLCVVQSGGECASVRMIETRLKGDNTVKELLEEARENLKDNPLRNALAAFYLQAATGGKEGAVEFAHKSFGEFLCAERLKESLENWTEPGRRGRGFNLPEEQLHWEIYDLLGYGGLTPEIVEYLMALLTAIPEGATESEFRPVKLFQRLEDFYLRWCEGEFIDLAEETLAQKKTRQLQKQGIQLGQRQVDVYTGLNVMILLLELHRYALSRNELKDKIIFYPCGEYGTEGFDKTRLLHIISYSDCIGIDGFLRKIGEFLSHIKLIGANLSHIKLIGANLSGADLSDANLRNIDLSGANLSGANLSGTDLSDAKLSVANLSGTDLSDAKLSVADLSGANLRDTDLSGADFSGANLRDTDLSGADFSGANLRDTDLSGADFSGANLRNTDLRFADLSYAKLIGTDLRDADFIETNLTRANFSGSDLSCADLNCANLSFANFSNACLRDTDFTGIIWNEYTQWENILGWETAVNVPEELWTLWNNNPNLG
;
A
#
# COMPACT_ATOMS: atom_id res chain seq x y z
N MET A 1 -59.04 36.20 3.41
CA MET A 1 -59.37 35.82 4.80
C MET A 1 -58.61 34.54 5.07
N ALA A 2 -57.46 34.65 5.74
CA ALA A 2 -56.51 33.57 5.95
C ALA A 2 -56.70 33.01 7.37
N GLU A 3 -56.95 31.70 7.47
CA GLU A 3 -56.94 31.00 8.74
C GLU A 3 -55.51 31.01 9.31
N PRO A 4 -55.31 31.33 10.60
CA PRO A 4 -53.98 31.29 11.20
C PRO A 4 -53.56 29.83 11.39
N LEU A 5 -52.61 29.39 10.57
CA LEU A 5 -51.95 28.08 10.65
C LEU A 5 -51.33 27.90 12.04
N LYS A 6 -51.99 27.05 12.84
CA LYS A 6 -51.68 26.73 14.24
C LYS A 6 -50.36 25.94 14.34
N ARG A 7 -49.61 26.24 15.41
CA ARG A 7 -48.31 25.71 15.80
C ARG A 7 -48.27 24.16 15.78
N LEU A 8 -47.12 23.59 15.43
CA LEU A 8 -46.85 22.13 15.34
C LEU A 8 -47.23 21.32 16.59
N TRP A 9 -47.41 22.02 17.71
CA TRP A 9 -47.67 21.47 19.03
C TRP A 9 -49.15 21.29 19.36
N LYS A 10 -50.04 21.48 18.39
CA LYS A 10 -51.46 21.12 18.58
C LYS A 10 -51.74 19.61 18.51
N PHE A 11 -50.77 18.80 18.08
CA PHE A 11 -50.94 17.35 17.98
C PHE A 11 -50.78 16.63 19.34
N LEU A 12 -49.80 17.04 20.17
CA LEU A 12 -49.64 16.49 21.53
C LEU A 12 -50.50 17.24 22.57
N ASN A 13 -50.66 18.56 22.46
CA ASN A 13 -51.32 19.39 23.51
C ASN A 13 -52.74 19.90 23.18
N THR A 14 -53.43 19.43 22.14
CA THR A 14 -54.88 19.72 22.01
C THR A 14 -55.71 18.64 21.34
N ASP A 15 -55.13 17.48 21.08
CA ASP A 15 -55.93 16.28 20.81
C ASP A 15 -55.61 15.18 21.80
N ILE A 16 -54.37 14.92 22.23
CA ILE A 16 -54.13 13.81 23.19
C ILE A 16 -54.59 14.15 24.62
N GLY A 17 -54.22 15.31 25.16
CA GLY A 17 -54.69 15.77 26.48
C GLY A 17 -56.21 15.96 26.54
N ASP A 18 -56.82 16.39 25.43
CA ASP A 18 -58.26 16.57 25.27
C ASP A 18 -59.01 15.26 24.93
N LEU A 19 -58.36 14.27 24.30
CA LEU A 19 -58.88 12.91 24.03
C LEU A 19 -58.99 12.06 25.31
N PHE A 20 -58.14 12.34 26.31
CA PHE A 20 -58.06 11.59 27.56
C PHE A 20 -58.41 12.41 28.81
N SER A 21 -58.74 13.70 28.67
CA SER A 21 -59.18 14.59 29.77
C SER A 21 -58.23 14.61 30.97
N ALA A 22 -56.95 14.89 30.75
CA ALA A 22 -55.91 14.92 31.79
C ALA A 22 -55.14 16.26 31.83
N GLU A 23 -54.81 16.75 33.03
CA GLU A 23 -53.95 17.93 33.21
C GLU A 23 -52.50 17.61 32.78
N THR A 24 -52.02 18.26 31.73
CA THR A 24 -50.61 18.23 31.32
C THR A 24 -49.73 18.89 32.37
N LEU A 25 -48.65 18.21 32.78
CA LEU A 25 -47.70 18.69 33.78
C LEU A 25 -46.86 19.86 33.23
N LYS A 26 -46.54 20.84 34.10
CA LYS A 26 -45.66 21.98 33.78
C LYS A 26 -44.17 21.73 34.07
N ASP A 27 -43.83 20.63 34.72
CA ASP A 27 -42.46 20.27 35.13
C ASP A 27 -41.90 19.19 34.19
N GLY A 28 -40.78 19.48 33.52
CA GLY A 28 -40.15 18.59 32.54
C GLY A 28 -39.64 17.27 33.13
N VAL A 29 -39.33 17.24 34.43
CA VAL A 29 -38.86 16.03 35.12
C VAL A 29 -40.00 15.03 35.35
N ASP A 30 -41.19 15.52 35.66
CA ASP A 30 -42.35 14.64 35.89
C ASP A 30 -42.96 14.14 34.57
N SER A 31 -42.91 14.94 33.50
CA SER A 31 -43.19 14.47 32.12
C SER A 31 -42.22 13.35 31.72
N ALA A 32 -40.93 13.50 32.00
CA ALA A 32 -39.90 12.50 31.69
C ALA A 32 -40.14 11.16 32.41
N LYS A 33 -40.55 11.19 33.69
CA LYS A 33 -40.92 9.98 34.44
C LYS A 33 -42.15 9.31 33.83
N ALA A 34 -43.14 10.09 33.40
CA ALA A 34 -44.34 9.55 32.74
C ALA A 34 -43.99 8.83 31.42
N VAL A 35 -43.02 9.33 30.64
CA VAL A 35 -42.51 8.64 29.43
C VAL A 35 -41.88 7.29 29.78
N LEU A 36 -41.06 7.21 30.83
CA LEU A 36 -40.46 5.94 31.27
C LEU A 36 -41.52 4.94 31.77
N GLU A 37 -42.49 5.38 32.57
CA GLU A 37 -43.59 4.56 33.05
C GLU A 37 -44.45 4.02 31.90
N LEU A 38 -44.74 4.88 30.91
CA LEU A 38 -45.49 4.48 29.73
C LEU A 38 -44.75 3.43 28.90
N ALA A 39 -43.47 3.66 28.61
CA ALA A 39 -42.68 2.72 27.83
C ALA A 39 -42.55 1.37 28.55
N LYS A 40 -42.49 1.38 29.90
CA LYS A 40 -42.50 0.16 30.72
C LYS A 40 -43.84 -0.58 30.63
N ALA A 41 -44.96 0.14 30.73
CA ALA A 41 -46.29 -0.43 30.59
C ALA A 41 -46.50 -1.07 29.21
N LEU A 42 -46.03 -0.41 28.14
CA LEU A 42 -46.07 -0.94 26.78
C LEU A 42 -45.23 -2.20 26.60
N LYS A 43 -44.07 -2.28 27.27
CA LYS A 43 -43.20 -3.47 27.26
C LYS A 43 -43.82 -4.67 27.98
N GLU A 44 -44.51 -4.44 29.09
CA GLU A 44 -45.07 -5.52 29.93
C GLU A 44 -46.45 -6.01 29.47
N GLN A 45 -47.29 -5.14 28.88
CA GLN A 45 -48.73 -5.41 28.71
C GLN A 45 -49.26 -5.16 27.28
N GLY A 46 -48.45 -4.60 26.37
CA GLY A 46 -48.86 -4.28 25.00
C GLY A 46 -49.74 -3.02 24.87
N SER A 47 -50.33 -2.79 23.70
CA SER A 47 -51.04 -1.56 23.33
C SER A 47 -52.48 -1.48 23.88
N ASN A 48 -52.71 -1.70 25.17
CA ASN A 48 -54.07 -1.62 25.74
C ASN A 48 -54.48 -0.17 26.07
N VAL A 49 -55.40 0.39 25.27
CA VAL A 49 -55.73 1.82 25.22
C VAL A 49 -56.29 2.38 26.54
N GLU A 50 -57.08 1.60 27.28
CA GLU A 50 -57.74 2.09 28.51
C GLU A 50 -56.79 2.25 29.71
N GLN A 51 -55.68 1.50 29.73
CA GLN A 51 -54.69 1.55 30.83
C GLN A 51 -53.58 2.57 30.58
N LEU A 52 -53.30 2.89 29.32
CA LEU A 52 -52.23 3.83 28.91
C LEU A 52 -52.69 5.29 28.90
N ALA A 53 -54.00 5.53 28.72
CA ALA A 53 -54.65 6.85 28.72
C ALA A 53 -54.17 7.85 29.81
N PRO A 54 -54.13 7.50 31.11
CA PRO A 54 -53.73 8.45 32.17
C PRO A 54 -52.23 8.77 32.17
N LEU A 55 -51.38 7.91 31.62
CA LEU A 55 -49.93 8.15 31.48
C LEU A 55 -49.66 9.01 30.25
N VAL A 56 -50.36 8.73 29.15
CA VAL A 56 -50.29 9.46 27.89
C VAL A 56 -50.64 10.95 28.07
N GLY A 57 -51.65 11.26 28.88
CA GLY A 57 -52.04 12.65 29.18
C GLY A 57 -51.03 13.47 29.99
N ARG A 58 -49.99 12.84 30.55
CA ARG A 58 -48.94 13.49 31.36
C ARG A 58 -47.65 13.77 30.58
N ILE A 59 -47.57 13.35 29.32
CA ILE A 59 -46.35 13.41 28.50
C ILE A 59 -46.41 14.61 27.57
N SER A 60 -45.36 15.44 27.61
CA SER A 60 -45.21 16.58 26.70
C SER A 60 -44.41 16.22 25.43
N THR A 61 -43.28 15.52 25.56
CA THR A 61 -42.47 14.98 24.45
C THR A 61 -41.69 13.74 24.91
N LEU A 62 -41.37 12.84 23.97
CA LEU A 62 -40.51 11.69 24.28
C LEU A 62 -39.09 12.15 24.66
N LEU A 63 -38.61 13.28 24.13
CA LEU A 63 -37.28 13.82 24.43
C LEU A 63 -37.17 14.35 25.86
N ASP A 64 -38.27 14.53 26.60
CA ASP A 64 -38.25 14.90 28.02
C ASP A 64 -37.43 13.91 28.85
N VAL A 65 -37.32 12.66 28.39
CA VAL A 65 -36.47 11.62 28.99
C VAL A 65 -35.00 12.06 29.11
N LEU A 66 -34.52 12.99 28.28
CA LEU A 66 -33.18 13.58 28.39
C LEU A 66 -33.01 14.46 29.64
N ASN A 67 -34.11 14.88 30.28
CA ASN A 67 -34.10 15.57 31.57
C ASN A 67 -33.82 14.61 32.75
N LEU A 68 -33.78 13.30 32.53
CA LEU A 68 -33.43 12.30 33.53
C LEU A 68 -31.95 11.90 33.41
N PRO A 69 -31.35 11.27 34.44
CA PRO A 69 -30.04 10.66 34.32
C PRO A 69 -30.03 9.66 33.15
N LEU A 70 -29.07 9.77 32.22
CA LEU A 70 -29.03 8.93 31.01
C LEU A 70 -28.95 7.43 31.32
N VAL A 71 -28.42 7.06 32.50
CA VAL A 71 -28.40 5.66 32.96
C VAL A 71 -29.82 5.10 33.15
N GLN A 72 -30.80 5.92 33.54
CA GLN A 72 -32.20 5.49 33.68
C GLN A 72 -32.85 5.29 32.30
N VAL A 73 -32.46 6.11 31.33
CA VAL A 73 -32.91 6.02 29.94
C VAL A 73 -32.43 4.72 29.28
N VAL A 74 -31.17 4.36 29.53
CA VAL A 74 -30.54 3.15 28.96
C VAL A 74 -30.88 1.89 29.76
N GLY A 75 -30.78 1.94 31.09
CA GLY A 75 -30.96 0.79 31.98
C GLY A 75 -32.37 0.22 32.00
N ALA A 76 -33.38 0.98 31.55
CA ALA A 76 -34.75 0.51 31.47
C ALA A 76 -35.01 -0.41 30.24
N GLY A 77 -34.12 -0.45 29.24
CA GLY A 77 -34.24 -1.29 28.05
C GLY A 77 -35.60 -1.16 27.37
N LEU A 78 -36.07 0.08 27.26
CA LEU A 78 -37.42 0.46 26.83
C LEU A 78 -37.48 0.59 25.31
N PRO A 79 -38.51 0.03 24.65
CA PRO A 79 -38.63 0.09 23.19
C PRO A 79 -39.27 1.42 22.77
N PHE A 80 -38.45 2.46 22.59
CA PHE A 80 -38.88 3.82 22.23
C PHE A 80 -39.54 3.87 20.85
N VAL A 81 -39.05 3.09 19.87
CA VAL A 81 -39.71 2.96 18.56
C VAL A 81 -41.10 2.34 18.70
N SER A 82 -41.22 1.25 19.46
CA SER A 82 -42.53 0.61 19.73
C SER A 82 -43.47 1.54 20.49
N SER A 83 -42.91 2.41 21.34
CA SER A 83 -43.68 3.40 22.09
C SER A 83 -44.23 4.48 21.18
N ALA A 84 -43.38 5.08 20.34
CA ALA A 84 -43.78 6.08 19.34
C ALA A 84 -44.82 5.53 18.35
N THR A 85 -44.66 4.29 17.90
CA THR A 85 -45.61 3.64 16.99
C THR A 85 -46.92 3.25 17.68
N GLY A 86 -46.87 2.81 18.94
CA GLY A 86 -48.05 2.61 19.78
C GLY A 86 -48.88 3.87 19.96
N PHE A 87 -48.24 5.03 20.12
CA PHE A 87 -48.90 6.33 20.17
C PHE A 87 -49.61 6.69 18.85
N LEU A 88 -48.97 6.45 17.69
CA LEU A 88 -49.62 6.68 16.39
C LEU A 88 -50.91 5.86 16.27
N LYS A 89 -50.85 4.59 16.67
CA LYS A 89 -52.01 3.69 16.66
C LYS A 89 -53.12 4.17 17.59
N LEU A 90 -52.77 4.52 18.83
CA LEU A 90 -53.68 5.11 19.82
C LEU A 90 -54.39 6.36 19.30
N TYR A 91 -53.64 7.24 18.63
CA TYR A 91 -54.19 8.46 18.06
C TYR A 91 -55.18 8.16 16.92
N LEU A 92 -54.86 7.23 16.01
CA LEU A 92 -55.76 6.82 14.92
C LEU A 92 -57.07 6.20 15.44
N GLU A 93 -56.97 5.32 16.43
CA GLU A 93 -58.12 4.64 17.04
C GLU A 93 -59.09 5.60 17.74
N LYS A 94 -58.57 6.71 18.29
CA LYS A 94 -59.36 7.67 19.08
C LYS A 94 -59.82 8.90 18.31
N SER A 95 -58.99 9.46 17.42
CA SER A 95 -59.31 10.69 16.68
C SER A 95 -60.14 10.45 15.42
N GLN A 96 -60.06 9.25 14.82
CA GLN A 96 -60.61 8.93 13.49
C GLN A 96 -60.17 9.90 12.36
N GLN A 97 -59.09 10.65 12.55
CA GLN A 97 -58.53 11.55 11.54
C GLN A 97 -57.29 10.93 10.87
N GLU A 98 -57.13 11.19 9.58
CA GLU A 98 -55.92 10.78 8.84
C GLU A 98 -54.71 11.63 9.28
N LEU A 99 -53.59 10.96 9.54
CA LEU A 99 -52.34 11.59 9.91
C LEU A 99 -51.60 12.12 8.68
N THR A 100 -51.00 13.31 8.82
CA THR A 100 -50.05 13.85 7.84
C THR A 100 -48.65 13.24 8.04
N LEU A 101 -47.80 13.27 7.00
CA LEU A 101 -46.44 12.74 7.10
C LEU A 101 -45.61 13.57 8.09
N ALA A 102 -45.83 14.88 8.17
CA ALA A 102 -45.20 15.74 9.17
C ALA A 102 -45.54 15.30 10.62
N GLN A 103 -46.80 14.96 10.90
CA GLN A 103 -47.22 14.47 12.22
C GLN A 103 -46.59 13.12 12.56
N CYS A 104 -46.57 12.18 11.62
CA CYS A 104 -45.92 10.88 11.82
C CYS A 104 -44.41 11.04 12.07
N THR A 105 -43.74 11.84 11.25
CA THR A 105 -42.30 12.06 11.31
C THR A 105 -41.88 12.69 12.62
N ALA A 106 -42.64 13.68 13.12
CA ALA A 106 -42.32 14.37 14.37
C ALA A 106 -42.27 13.45 15.59
N LEU A 107 -43.10 12.40 15.62
CA LEU A 107 -43.16 11.44 16.72
C LEU A 107 -42.18 10.27 16.52
N VAL A 108 -42.15 9.71 15.31
CA VAL A 108 -41.28 8.57 14.95
C VAL A 108 -39.81 8.96 15.07
N SER A 109 -39.43 10.18 14.67
CA SER A 109 -38.04 10.63 14.76
C SER A 109 -37.55 10.73 16.19
N GLN A 110 -38.38 11.15 17.15
CA GLN A 110 -38.03 11.19 18.57
C GLN A 110 -37.80 9.78 19.13
N GLY A 111 -38.74 8.86 18.87
CA GLY A 111 -38.60 7.46 19.29
C GLY A 111 -37.37 6.79 18.68
N ALA A 112 -37.15 6.99 17.39
CA ALA A 112 -36.00 6.47 16.66
C ALA A 112 -34.66 7.05 17.16
N TYR A 113 -34.61 8.34 17.47
CA TYR A 113 -33.41 8.99 17.99
C TYR A 113 -33.05 8.48 19.39
N LEU A 114 -34.04 8.29 20.26
CA LEU A 114 -33.85 7.73 21.60
C LEU A 114 -33.47 6.25 21.55
N GLU A 115 -34.05 5.46 20.64
CA GLU A 115 -33.66 4.07 20.40
C GLU A 115 -32.22 3.99 19.91
N SER A 116 -31.83 4.89 19.00
CA SER A 116 -30.46 5.01 18.52
C SER A 116 -29.48 5.38 19.64
N LEU A 117 -29.84 6.33 20.50
CA LEU A 117 -29.07 6.69 21.70
C LEU A 117 -28.92 5.49 22.63
N GLN A 118 -30.01 4.76 22.90
CA GLN A 118 -30.01 3.59 23.76
C GLN A 118 -29.11 2.48 23.19
N ALA A 119 -29.23 2.18 21.90
CA ALA A 119 -28.42 1.17 21.22
C ALA A 119 -26.93 1.50 21.29
N LEU A 120 -26.55 2.75 21.00
CA LEU A 120 -25.16 3.20 21.04
C LEU A 120 -24.58 3.16 22.45
N LEU A 121 -25.34 3.63 23.46
CA LEU A 121 -24.88 3.62 24.84
C LEU A 121 -24.84 2.23 25.46
N SER A 122 -25.65 1.28 24.97
CA SER A 122 -25.66 -0.11 25.43
C SER A 122 -24.43 -0.91 25.00
N LEU A 123 -23.64 -0.40 24.04
CA LEU A 123 -22.41 -1.03 23.59
C LEU A 123 -21.40 -1.17 24.74
N PRO A 124 -20.69 -2.31 24.87
CA PRO A 124 -19.76 -2.57 25.97
C PRO A 124 -18.71 -1.46 26.18
N GLU A 125 -18.19 -0.92 25.09
CA GLU A 125 -17.20 0.16 25.05
C GLU A 125 -17.69 1.49 25.63
N ASN A 126 -19.01 1.71 25.67
CA ASN A 126 -19.63 2.90 26.23
C ASN A 126 -20.12 2.71 27.68
N ARG A 127 -20.00 1.50 28.26
CA ARG A 127 -20.45 1.22 29.65
C ARG A 127 -19.68 1.98 30.72
N VAL A 128 -18.37 2.16 30.55
CA VAL A 128 -17.53 2.95 31.48
C VAL A 128 -18.02 4.40 31.57
N TRP A 129 -18.62 4.91 30.48
CA TRP A 129 -19.16 6.26 30.39
C TRP A 129 -20.55 6.35 31.01
N LEU A 130 -21.37 5.30 30.87
CA LEU A 130 -22.67 5.20 31.54
C LEU A 130 -22.55 5.34 33.05
N GLU A 131 -21.48 4.81 33.64
CA GLU A 131 -21.18 4.95 35.07
C GLU A 131 -20.76 6.39 35.44
N GLN A 132 -19.97 7.08 34.61
CA GLN A 132 -19.58 8.49 34.83
C GLN A 132 -20.77 9.46 34.71
N ILE A 133 -21.72 9.18 33.82
CA ILE A 133 -22.90 10.00 33.55
C ILE A 133 -24.02 9.76 34.59
N SER A 134 -23.85 8.77 35.49
CA SER A 134 -24.94 8.12 36.23
C SER A 134 -25.69 8.95 37.27
N GLN A 135 -25.26 10.18 37.59
CA GLN A 135 -25.89 10.99 38.65
C GLN A 135 -26.08 12.47 38.33
N THR A 136 -25.87 12.91 37.09
CA THR A 136 -25.99 14.32 36.75
C THR A 136 -27.46 14.70 36.44
N PRO A 137 -28.13 15.53 37.26
CA PRO A 137 -29.46 16.04 36.92
C PRO A 137 -29.40 16.90 35.66
N ALA A 138 -30.53 17.09 34.98
CA ALA A 138 -30.61 17.97 33.81
C ALA A 138 -30.26 19.41 34.18
N SER A 139 -29.60 20.12 33.28
CA SER A 139 -29.35 21.55 33.43
C SER A 139 -30.53 22.36 32.90
N ALA A 140 -30.79 23.53 33.49
CA ALA A 140 -31.82 24.46 33.01
C ALA A 140 -31.70 24.84 31.50
N PRO A 141 -30.50 24.85 30.89
CA PRO A 141 -30.33 24.94 29.42
C PRO A 141 -31.04 23.85 28.62
N VAL A 142 -30.93 22.58 29.02
CA VAL A 142 -31.54 21.43 28.29
C VAL A 142 -33.06 21.55 28.29
N GLU A 143 -33.64 21.85 29.46
CA GLU A 143 -35.08 22.04 29.61
C GLU A 143 -35.60 23.17 28.72
N LYS A 144 -34.89 24.32 28.68
CA LYS A 144 -35.23 25.44 27.79
C LYS A 144 -35.14 25.09 26.31
N GLN A 145 -34.15 24.29 25.90
CA GLN A 145 -34.00 23.89 24.50
C GLN A 145 -35.11 22.92 24.06
N ILE A 146 -35.52 22.00 24.94
CA ILE A 146 -36.68 21.11 24.70
C ILE A 146 -37.97 21.93 24.56
N VAL A 147 -38.20 22.89 25.45
CA VAL A 147 -39.36 23.81 25.36
C VAL A 147 -39.33 24.65 24.08
N LYS A 148 -38.15 25.07 23.60
CA LYS A 148 -38.03 25.83 22.35
C LYS A 148 -38.26 24.95 21.11
N LEU A 149 -37.81 23.70 21.12
CA LEU A 149 -38.20 22.70 20.11
C LEU A 149 -39.73 22.49 20.12
N GLY A 150 -40.30 22.60 21.32
CA GLY A 150 -41.71 22.84 21.69
C GLY A 150 -42.48 23.92 20.94
N GLU A 151 -41.81 24.78 20.17
CA GLU A 151 -42.45 25.90 19.47
C GLU A 151 -42.22 25.87 17.96
N TRP A 152 -41.34 24.99 17.49
CA TRP A 152 -40.92 24.90 16.09
C TRP A 152 -41.97 24.20 15.20
N GLN A 153 -42.02 24.56 13.91
CA GLN A 153 -42.92 23.97 12.91
C GLN A 153 -42.16 23.14 11.85
N LEU A 154 -42.51 21.84 11.78
CA LEU A 154 -42.09 20.89 10.75
C LEU A 154 -43.12 20.88 9.62
N ASP A 155 -42.71 21.33 8.44
CA ASP A 155 -43.54 21.21 7.23
C ASP A 155 -43.37 19.83 6.55
N GLU A 156 -44.18 19.56 5.53
CA GLU A 156 -44.17 18.31 4.77
C GLU A 156 -42.86 18.06 4.00
N GLU A 157 -42.16 19.11 3.56
CA GLU A 157 -40.89 18.98 2.85
C GLU A 157 -39.76 18.59 3.80
N GLN A 158 -39.69 19.25 4.95
CA GLN A 158 -38.78 18.93 6.04
C GLN A 158 -39.03 17.54 6.61
N ALA A 159 -40.30 17.12 6.71
CA ALA A 159 -40.67 15.78 7.14
C ALA A 159 -40.16 14.71 6.16
N LYS A 160 -40.37 14.90 4.85
CA LYS A 160 -39.81 14.02 3.82
C LYS A 160 -38.29 13.93 3.92
N LYS A 161 -37.60 15.07 4.07
CA LYS A 161 -36.14 15.10 4.21
C LYS A 161 -35.69 14.33 5.45
N ALA A 162 -36.35 14.50 6.59
CA ALA A 162 -36.00 13.82 7.84
C ALA A 162 -36.22 12.30 7.80
N VAL A 163 -37.21 11.82 7.05
CA VAL A 163 -37.43 10.37 6.87
C VAL A 163 -36.41 9.75 5.93
N VAL A 164 -36.07 10.44 4.84
CA VAL A 164 -35.10 9.94 3.84
C VAL A 164 -33.67 10.01 4.37
N CYS A 165 -33.28 11.12 5.01
CA CYS A 165 -31.92 11.38 5.47
C CYS A 165 -31.96 12.20 6.77
N PHE A 166 -32.16 11.52 7.91
CA PHE A 166 -32.38 12.21 9.18
C PHE A 166 -31.20 13.12 9.55
N HIS A 167 -29.97 12.64 9.39
CA HIS A 167 -28.76 13.35 9.83
C HIS A 167 -28.51 14.70 9.12
N GLU A 168 -29.07 14.90 7.91
CA GLU A 168 -29.01 16.17 7.15
C GLU A 168 -30.24 17.06 7.38
N SER A 169 -31.14 16.67 8.28
CA SER A 169 -32.37 17.41 8.56
C SER A 169 -32.20 18.42 9.70
N GLN A 170 -33.06 19.45 9.69
CA GLN A 170 -33.13 20.43 10.77
C GLN A 170 -33.51 19.78 12.13
N LEU A 171 -34.25 18.66 12.08
CA LEU A 171 -34.58 17.88 13.26
C LEU A 171 -33.33 17.28 13.91
N ALA A 172 -32.42 16.69 13.11
CA ALA A 172 -31.17 16.16 13.63
C ALA A 172 -30.30 17.26 14.24
N GLU A 173 -30.21 18.43 13.61
CA GLU A 173 -29.47 19.57 14.16
C GLU A 173 -30.02 19.95 15.55
N ASN A 174 -31.33 20.12 15.66
CA ASN A 174 -31.98 20.48 16.93
C ASN A 174 -31.80 19.39 18.00
N PHE A 175 -31.98 18.11 17.64
CA PHE A 175 -31.85 17.00 18.59
C PHE A 175 -30.39 16.84 19.06
N ASN A 176 -29.44 16.97 18.12
CA ASN A 176 -28.01 16.92 18.43
C ASN A 176 -27.59 18.08 19.34
N GLN A 177 -28.12 19.28 19.19
CA GLN A 177 -27.82 20.40 20.10
C GLN A 177 -28.27 20.12 21.53
N ILE A 178 -29.47 19.55 21.70
CA ILE A 178 -29.99 19.17 23.03
C ILE A 178 -29.13 18.09 23.64
N LEU A 179 -28.86 17.02 22.89
CA LEU A 179 -28.07 15.90 23.39
C LEU A 179 -26.61 16.29 23.63
N MET A 180 -26.00 17.12 22.78
CA MET A 180 -24.64 17.61 22.95
C MET A 180 -24.51 18.44 24.22
N THR A 181 -25.46 19.34 24.48
CA THR A 181 -25.54 20.09 25.75
C THR A 181 -25.62 19.13 26.93
N ARG A 182 -26.49 18.12 26.83
CA ARG A 182 -26.68 17.11 27.89
C ARG A 182 -25.43 16.27 28.16
N LEU A 183 -24.72 15.86 27.11
CA LEU A 183 -23.48 15.10 27.21
C LEU A 183 -22.36 15.95 27.82
N GLN A 184 -22.27 17.23 27.45
CA GLN A 184 -21.32 18.18 28.03
C GLN A 184 -21.58 18.44 29.52
N ASP A 185 -22.85 18.60 29.92
CA ASP A 185 -23.24 18.72 31.34
C ASP A 185 -22.81 17.49 32.14
N ALA A 186 -22.84 16.32 31.51
CA ALA A 186 -22.38 15.07 32.11
C ALA A 186 -20.85 14.87 32.07
N GLY A 187 -20.08 15.87 31.63
CA GLY A 187 -18.62 15.85 31.61
C GLY A 187 -17.98 15.28 30.34
N VAL A 188 -18.74 15.02 29.28
CA VAL A 188 -18.20 14.54 28.00
C VAL A 188 -17.58 15.70 27.22
N GLY A 189 -16.31 15.59 26.85
CA GLY A 189 -15.62 16.61 26.06
C GLY A 189 -16.30 16.89 24.72
N ALA A 190 -16.27 18.16 24.27
CA ALA A 190 -17.04 18.64 23.12
C ALA A 190 -16.80 17.86 21.82
N SER A 191 -15.55 17.51 21.51
CA SER A 191 -15.21 16.72 20.31
C SER A 191 -15.86 15.33 20.34
N LYS A 192 -15.82 14.65 21.50
CA LYS A 192 -16.43 13.33 21.65
C LYS A 192 -17.96 13.41 21.66
N ALA A 193 -18.54 14.42 22.29
CA ALA A 193 -19.99 14.65 22.25
C ALA A 193 -20.49 14.87 20.82
N ASN A 194 -19.73 15.60 20.00
CA ASN A 194 -20.04 15.76 18.57
C ASN A 194 -20.02 14.42 17.82
N ILE A 195 -18.98 13.60 17.98
CA ILE A 195 -18.92 12.27 17.34
C ILE A 195 -20.11 11.40 17.74
N LEU A 196 -20.46 11.36 19.04
CA LEU A 196 -21.58 10.55 19.53
C LEU A 196 -22.92 11.03 18.99
N THR A 197 -23.20 12.33 19.02
CA THR A 197 -24.44 12.89 18.48
C THR A 197 -24.57 12.67 16.96
N GLN A 198 -23.47 12.77 16.22
CA GLN A 198 -23.43 12.40 14.80
C GLN A 198 -23.75 10.92 14.58
N ARG A 199 -23.12 9.99 15.31
CA ARG A 199 -23.42 8.56 15.22
C ARG A 199 -24.89 8.26 15.48
N ILE A 200 -25.48 8.93 16.47
CA ILE A 200 -26.91 8.77 16.80
C ILE A 200 -27.78 9.29 15.66
N ALA A 201 -27.51 10.49 15.15
CA ALA A 201 -28.26 11.06 14.03
C ALA A 201 -28.19 10.17 12.78
N TRP A 202 -26.99 9.65 12.44
CA TRP A 202 -26.81 8.73 11.32
C TRP A 202 -27.59 7.42 11.49
N ASN A 203 -27.53 6.83 12.68
CA ASN A 203 -28.22 5.58 12.97
C ASN A 203 -29.75 5.76 13.16
N THR A 204 -30.23 6.99 13.38
CA THR A 204 -31.66 7.27 13.55
C THR A 204 -32.48 6.92 12.31
N THR A 205 -31.94 7.10 11.09
CA THR A 205 -32.64 6.73 9.85
C THR A 205 -33.03 5.24 9.83
N ARG A 206 -32.17 4.36 10.35
CA ARG A 206 -32.45 2.92 10.48
C ARG A 206 -33.69 2.65 11.33
N TYR A 207 -33.77 3.30 12.49
CA TYR A 207 -34.89 3.13 13.42
C TYR A 207 -36.18 3.81 12.94
N ILE A 208 -36.08 4.91 12.19
CA ILE A 208 -37.24 5.49 11.48
C ILE A 208 -37.81 4.46 10.49
N ASN A 209 -36.95 3.81 9.70
CA ASN A 209 -37.39 2.78 8.74
C ASN A 209 -37.95 1.53 9.43
N GLN A 210 -37.41 1.15 10.59
CA GLN A 210 -37.99 0.09 11.42
C GLN A 210 -39.39 0.47 11.93
N ALA A 211 -39.58 1.72 12.37
CA ALA A 211 -40.88 2.22 12.79
C ALA A 211 -41.88 2.22 11.62
N ILE A 212 -41.46 2.69 10.44
CA ILE A 212 -42.26 2.68 9.21
C ILE A 212 -42.70 1.25 8.87
N ALA A 213 -41.78 0.29 8.86
CA ALA A 213 -42.10 -1.11 8.57
C ALA A 213 -43.14 -1.70 9.54
N SER A 214 -43.10 -1.30 10.81
CA SER A 214 -44.05 -1.79 11.82
C SER A 214 -45.46 -1.20 11.69
N GLN A 215 -45.62 -0.02 11.09
CA GLN A 215 -46.89 0.72 11.01
C GLN A 215 -47.40 0.91 9.57
N ALA A 216 -46.66 0.49 8.56
CA ALA A 216 -46.99 0.66 7.15
C ALA A 216 -48.39 0.13 6.77
N ALA A 217 -48.89 -0.92 7.43
CA ALA A 217 -50.23 -1.44 7.14
C ALA A 217 -51.38 -0.57 7.69
N GLN A 218 -51.09 0.38 8.59
CA GLN A 218 -52.08 1.13 9.36
C GLN A 218 -52.05 2.65 9.07
N VAL A 219 -50.95 3.14 8.47
CA VAL A 219 -50.71 4.56 8.23
C VAL A 219 -50.34 4.78 6.77
N GLU A 220 -51.28 5.23 5.95
CA GLU A 220 -51.11 5.33 4.49
C GLU A 220 -49.87 6.16 4.07
N PRO A 221 -49.55 7.31 4.67
CA PRO A 221 -48.30 8.04 4.35
C PRO A 221 -47.01 7.25 4.60
N LEU A 222 -46.98 6.40 5.62
CA LEU A 222 -45.83 5.52 5.91
C LEU A 222 -45.86 4.26 5.05
N ALA A 223 -47.05 3.78 4.68
CA ALA A 223 -47.27 2.68 3.75
C ALA A 223 -46.64 2.95 2.38
N GLU A 224 -46.85 4.16 1.86
CA GLU A 224 -46.28 4.61 0.59
C GLU A 224 -44.74 4.57 0.65
N LEU A 225 -44.15 5.14 1.72
CA LEU A 225 -42.70 5.15 1.91
C LEU A 225 -42.11 3.74 2.04
N TYR A 226 -42.82 2.84 2.72
CA TYR A 226 -42.44 1.43 2.81
C TYR A 226 -42.50 0.73 1.44
N ARG A 227 -43.56 0.99 0.65
CA ARG A 227 -43.73 0.46 -0.71
C ARG A 227 -42.66 0.97 -1.70
N THR A 228 -42.14 2.18 -1.48
CA THR A 228 -41.11 2.79 -2.35
C THR A 228 -39.66 2.35 -2.07
N GLY A 229 -39.41 1.42 -1.13
CA GLY A 229 -38.06 0.87 -0.92
C GLY A 229 -37.63 0.60 0.53
N GLY A 230 -38.48 0.84 1.52
CA GLY A 230 -38.12 0.71 2.94
C GLY A 230 -37.70 -0.72 3.37
N ARG A 231 -38.21 -1.76 2.70
CA ARG A 231 -37.83 -3.16 2.96
C ARG A 231 -36.38 -3.48 2.54
N GLU A 232 -35.99 -3.06 1.34
CA GLU A 232 -34.64 -3.26 0.81
C GLU A 232 -33.60 -2.58 1.71
N LEU A 233 -33.93 -1.40 2.25
CA LEU A 233 -33.08 -0.66 3.16
C LEU A 233 -32.85 -1.39 4.50
N LEU A 234 -33.89 -2.04 5.06
CA LEU A 234 -33.75 -2.84 6.28
C LEU A 234 -32.89 -4.10 6.06
N GLU A 235 -33.09 -4.79 4.94
CA GLU A 235 -32.28 -5.94 4.53
C GLU A 235 -30.80 -5.52 4.32
N LYS A 236 -30.57 -4.32 3.77
CA LYS A 236 -29.23 -3.71 3.65
C LYS A 236 -28.57 -3.53 5.02
N TYR A 237 -29.24 -2.90 5.99
CA TYR A 237 -28.66 -2.69 7.33
C TYR A 237 -28.36 -4.01 8.07
N GLN A 238 -29.23 -5.01 7.95
CA GLN A 238 -28.97 -6.35 8.50
C GLN A 238 -27.73 -6.99 7.87
N SER A 239 -27.60 -6.89 6.54
CA SER A 239 -26.40 -7.39 5.86
C SER A 239 -25.13 -6.63 6.26
N LEU A 240 -25.22 -5.34 6.57
CA LEU A 240 -24.09 -4.55 7.06
C LEU A 240 -23.66 -5.02 8.46
N ASP A 241 -24.61 -5.22 9.37
CA ASP A 241 -24.33 -5.72 10.72
C ASP A 241 -23.62 -7.08 10.67
N SER A 242 -24.14 -8.03 9.87
CA SER A 242 -23.49 -9.34 9.68
C SER A 242 -22.08 -9.21 9.14
N TYR A 243 -21.85 -8.33 8.16
CA TYR A 243 -20.51 -8.10 7.61
C TYR A 243 -19.56 -7.53 8.68
N LEU A 244 -20.00 -6.55 9.47
CA LEU A 244 -19.18 -5.92 10.49
C LEU A 244 -18.80 -6.89 11.61
N GLU A 245 -19.70 -7.77 12.04
CA GLU A 245 -19.40 -8.78 13.06
C GLU A 245 -18.54 -9.92 12.52
N GLU A 246 -18.85 -10.45 11.34
CA GLU A 246 -18.18 -11.64 10.82
C GLU A 246 -16.84 -11.33 10.16
N GLN A 247 -16.75 -10.22 9.42
CA GLN A 247 -15.61 -9.91 8.55
C GLN A 247 -14.67 -8.84 9.11
N ILE A 248 -15.13 -8.01 10.07
CA ILE A 248 -14.32 -6.92 10.65
C ILE A 248 -13.98 -7.20 12.13
N ALA A 249 -14.97 -7.47 12.99
CA ALA A 249 -14.75 -7.64 14.43
C ALA A 249 -13.79 -8.79 14.79
N THR A 250 -13.72 -9.81 13.94
CA THR A 250 -12.85 -10.97 14.12
C THR A 250 -11.38 -10.69 13.78
N LYS A 251 -11.09 -9.65 13.00
CA LYS A 251 -9.76 -9.42 12.41
C LYS A 251 -8.66 -9.08 13.42
N PRO A 252 -8.90 -8.24 14.44
CA PRO A 252 -7.91 -8.01 15.49
C PRO A 252 -7.64 -9.23 16.38
N LEU A 253 -8.63 -10.12 16.48
CA LEU A 253 -8.64 -11.31 17.35
C LEU A 253 -8.01 -12.54 16.69
N GLU A 254 -7.55 -12.42 15.44
CA GLU A 254 -6.77 -13.47 14.81
C GLU A 254 -5.47 -13.70 15.60
N LYS A 255 -5.10 -14.97 15.82
CA LYS A 255 -3.89 -15.34 16.54
C LYS A 255 -2.64 -14.89 15.80
N VAL A 256 -1.64 -14.44 16.56
CA VAL A 256 -0.31 -14.15 16.03
C VAL A 256 0.41 -15.48 15.85
N PHE A 257 0.55 -15.92 14.60
CA PHE A 257 1.23 -17.20 14.31
C PHE A 257 0.58 -18.38 15.08
N ALA A 258 1.35 -19.17 15.84
CA ALA A 258 0.83 -20.27 16.68
C ALA A 258 0.70 -19.88 18.17
N GLU A 259 0.76 -18.59 18.47
CA GLU A 259 0.70 -18.10 19.85
C GLU A 259 -0.72 -18.16 20.43
N GLU A 260 -0.82 -18.10 21.75
CA GLU A 260 -2.11 -18.05 22.45
C GLU A 260 -2.75 -16.65 22.49
N PHE A 261 -1.99 -15.62 22.11
CA PHE A 261 -2.44 -14.23 22.03
C PHE A 261 -2.70 -13.79 20.58
N THR A 262 -3.39 -12.66 20.46
CA THR A 262 -3.93 -12.11 19.21
C THR A 262 -3.11 -10.91 18.71
N PHE A 263 -3.36 -10.46 17.47
CA PHE A 263 -2.69 -9.26 16.94
C PHE A 263 -2.98 -8.04 17.81
N GLN A 264 -4.19 -7.91 18.35
CA GLN A 264 -4.59 -6.82 19.22
C GLN A 264 -3.73 -6.73 20.50
N ASP A 265 -3.33 -7.88 21.04
CA ASP A 265 -2.59 -7.96 22.30
C ASP A 265 -1.20 -7.34 22.22
N ILE A 266 -0.54 -7.43 21.05
CA ILE A 266 0.82 -6.93 20.82
C ILE A 266 0.90 -5.69 19.91
N TYR A 267 -0.22 -5.25 19.33
CA TYR A 267 -0.23 -4.12 18.40
C TYR A 267 0.17 -2.80 19.06
N VAL A 268 1.00 -2.01 18.37
CA VAL A 268 1.35 -0.64 18.73
C VAL A 268 1.08 0.33 17.57
N PRO A 269 0.60 1.57 17.84
CA PRO A 269 0.33 2.58 16.81
C PRO A 269 1.59 2.97 16.04
N LEU A 270 1.59 2.83 14.71
CA LEU A 270 2.80 3.06 13.91
C LEU A 270 3.07 4.55 13.67
N LYS A 271 4.31 4.89 13.30
CA LYS A 271 4.73 6.25 12.94
C LYS A 271 4.93 6.38 11.43
N VAL A 272 4.62 7.55 10.87
CA VAL A 272 4.73 7.86 9.44
C VAL A 272 5.35 9.22 9.17
N LYS A 273 5.88 9.39 7.95
CA LYS A 273 6.24 10.69 7.39
C LYS A 273 5.57 10.89 6.03
N PRO A 274 5.19 12.13 5.66
CA PRO A 274 4.74 12.44 4.31
C PRO A 274 5.81 12.10 3.27
N ALA A 275 5.40 11.53 2.16
CA ALA A 275 6.21 11.36 0.96
C ALA A 275 5.79 12.41 -0.08
N ASP A 276 6.73 12.94 -0.84
CA ASP A 276 6.48 13.95 -1.89
C ASP A 276 5.81 13.34 -3.14
N ASP A 277 5.91 13.92 -4.34
CA ASP A 277 5.36 13.30 -5.55
C ASP A 277 6.31 12.26 -6.19
N ASN A 278 7.59 12.25 -5.78
CA ASN A 278 8.68 11.43 -6.34
C ASN A 278 9.01 10.18 -5.52
N GLY A 279 8.22 9.87 -4.50
CA GLY A 279 8.49 8.70 -3.62
C GLY A 279 9.25 9.06 -2.35
N ASP A 280 9.87 10.24 -2.32
CA ASP A 280 10.87 10.59 -1.33
C ASP A 280 10.25 11.10 -0.03
N VAL A 281 10.78 10.59 1.08
CA VAL A 281 10.33 10.98 2.41
C VAL A 281 10.84 12.37 2.73
N ALA A 282 9.92 13.29 3.06
CA ALA A 282 10.28 14.66 3.38
C ALA A 282 11.19 14.71 4.63
N GLN A 283 12.47 15.06 4.43
CA GLN A 283 13.49 14.97 5.48
C GLN A 283 13.27 15.96 6.64
N GLN A 284 12.57 17.07 6.40
CA GLN A 284 12.34 18.15 7.38
C GLN A 284 10.92 18.18 7.99
N VAL A 285 10.10 17.15 7.79
CA VAL A 285 8.73 17.10 8.31
C VAL A 285 8.65 16.27 9.60
N GLU A 286 7.82 16.73 10.54
CA GLU A 286 7.58 16.06 11.83
C GLU A 286 6.95 14.67 11.63
N VAL A 287 7.39 13.70 12.44
CA VAL A 287 6.85 12.34 12.42
C VAL A 287 5.45 12.33 13.00
N LEU A 288 4.49 11.78 12.26
CA LEU A 288 3.09 11.70 12.65
C LEU A 288 2.74 10.28 13.08
N GLY A 289 1.77 10.14 14.00
CA GLY A 289 1.15 8.84 14.25
C GLY A 289 0.28 8.44 13.06
N LEU A 290 0.41 7.19 12.58
CA LEU A 290 -0.28 6.71 11.39
C LEU A 290 -1.80 6.77 11.54
N GLU A 291 -2.32 6.30 12.68
CA GLU A 291 -3.73 6.39 13.01
C GLU A 291 -4.20 7.84 13.15
N THR A 292 -3.35 8.71 13.70
CA THR A 292 -3.67 10.14 13.84
C THR A 292 -3.80 10.79 12.48
N TRP A 293 -2.85 10.51 11.56
CA TRP A 293 -2.91 10.97 10.18
C TRP A 293 -4.17 10.44 9.47
N ALA A 294 -4.44 9.13 9.53
CA ALA A 294 -5.62 8.53 8.89
C ALA A 294 -6.93 9.12 9.45
N LYS A 295 -6.99 9.40 10.77
CA LYS A 295 -8.14 10.08 11.40
C LYS A 295 -8.29 11.53 10.94
N ALA A 296 -7.19 12.26 10.80
CA ALA A 296 -7.21 13.63 10.30
C ALA A 296 -7.75 13.67 8.87
N MET A 297 -7.28 12.75 8.02
CA MET A 297 -7.74 12.60 6.63
C MET A 297 -9.25 12.41 6.52
N LEU A 298 -9.88 11.66 7.45
CA LEU A 298 -11.34 11.45 7.46
C LEU A 298 -12.13 12.68 7.92
N ASN A 299 -11.56 13.53 8.77
CA ASN A 299 -12.28 14.63 9.42
C ASN A 299 -12.07 16.01 8.76
N GLU A 300 -10.96 16.22 8.05
CA GLU A 300 -10.64 17.49 7.42
C GLU A 300 -11.41 17.69 6.11
N SER A 301 -12.27 18.71 6.06
CA SER A 301 -13.09 19.01 4.88
C SER A 301 -12.27 19.36 3.63
N GLN A 302 -11.09 19.94 3.80
CA GLN A 302 -10.17 20.29 2.72
C GLN A 302 -9.46 19.08 2.09
N LYS A 303 -9.54 17.89 2.72
CA LYS A 303 -8.87 16.67 2.28
C LYS A 303 -9.83 15.59 1.78
N GLN A 304 -11.09 15.94 1.51
CA GLN A 304 -12.11 14.98 1.09
C GLN A 304 -11.91 14.45 -0.34
N ASP A 305 -11.21 15.19 -1.18
CA ASP A 305 -10.81 14.78 -2.53
C ASP A 305 -9.59 13.85 -2.53
N ARG A 306 -8.88 13.73 -1.40
CA ARG A 306 -7.62 13.00 -1.31
C ARG A 306 -7.80 11.50 -1.09
N VAL A 307 -7.10 10.70 -1.90
CA VAL A 307 -6.90 9.26 -1.71
C VAL A 307 -5.76 9.04 -0.73
N MET A 308 -5.97 8.24 0.31
CA MET A 308 -4.94 7.93 1.31
C MET A 308 -4.06 6.79 0.81
N PHE A 309 -2.74 6.99 0.72
CA PHE A 309 -1.80 5.93 0.37
C PHE A 309 -0.74 5.73 1.45
N ILE A 310 -0.66 4.52 2.00
CA ILE A 310 0.31 4.13 3.02
C ILE A 310 1.34 3.19 2.38
N GLN A 311 2.57 3.67 2.23
CA GLN A 311 3.69 2.89 1.73
C GLN A 311 4.60 2.40 2.86
N GLY A 312 5.29 1.30 2.61
CA GLY A 312 6.37 0.83 3.49
C GLY A 312 6.91 -0.53 3.08
N GLY A 313 8.09 -0.86 3.58
CA GLY A 313 8.75 -2.15 3.33
C GLY A 313 7.93 -3.38 3.79
N PRO A 314 8.36 -4.59 3.41
CA PRO A 314 7.78 -5.83 3.92
C PRO A 314 7.93 -5.90 5.45
N GLY A 315 6.98 -6.52 6.15
CA GLY A 315 7.05 -6.68 7.62
C GLY A 315 6.78 -5.40 8.44
N ARG A 316 6.52 -4.24 7.81
CA ARG A 316 6.25 -2.95 8.49
C ARG A 316 4.85 -2.81 9.13
N GLY A 317 4.02 -3.84 9.06
CA GLY A 317 2.71 -3.85 9.75
C GLY A 317 1.53 -3.25 8.98
N LYS A 318 1.65 -2.96 7.67
CA LYS A 318 0.58 -2.41 6.80
C LYS A 318 -0.76 -3.14 6.94
N SER A 319 -0.75 -4.46 6.78
CA SER A 319 -1.96 -5.29 6.87
C SER A 319 -2.53 -5.34 8.28
N VAL A 320 -1.68 -5.38 9.31
CA VAL A 320 -2.13 -5.37 10.71
C VAL A 320 -2.78 -4.03 11.04
N PHE A 321 -2.21 -2.91 10.58
CA PHE A 321 -2.83 -1.60 10.66
C PHE A 321 -4.23 -1.59 10.02
N CYS A 322 -4.40 -2.14 8.82
CA CYS A 322 -5.73 -2.19 8.18
C CYS A 322 -6.76 -2.94 9.03
N ARG A 323 -6.37 -4.06 9.65
CA ARG A 323 -7.24 -4.84 10.55
C ARG A 323 -7.64 -4.04 11.78
N MET A 324 -6.66 -3.41 12.45
CA MET A 324 -6.90 -2.61 13.66
C MET A 324 -7.72 -1.36 13.35
N PHE A 325 -7.41 -0.68 12.26
CA PHE A 325 -8.08 0.57 11.88
C PHE A 325 -9.51 0.32 11.40
N ALA A 326 -9.75 -0.75 10.64
CA ALA A 326 -11.11 -1.16 10.25
C ALA A 326 -11.98 -1.44 11.49
N ASP A 327 -11.47 -2.21 12.45
CA ASP A 327 -12.23 -2.49 13.68
C ASP A 327 -12.43 -1.24 14.55
N TRP A 328 -11.42 -0.35 14.61
CA TRP A 328 -11.57 0.94 15.28
C TRP A 328 -12.65 1.81 14.63
N VAL A 329 -12.74 1.85 13.30
CA VAL A 329 -13.83 2.55 12.58
C VAL A 329 -15.19 1.92 12.94
N ARG A 330 -15.29 0.59 12.95
CA ARG A 330 -16.51 -0.13 13.35
C ARG A 330 -16.97 0.25 14.77
N GLN A 331 -16.05 0.28 15.72
CA GLN A 331 -16.34 0.57 17.13
C GLN A 331 -16.63 2.05 17.38
N GLN A 332 -15.84 2.94 16.78
CA GLN A 332 -15.79 4.36 17.18
C GLN A 332 -16.52 5.30 16.22
N LEU A 333 -16.66 4.96 14.94
CA LEU A 333 -17.20 5.85 13.91
C LEU A 333 -18.45 5.31 13.20
N HIS A 334 -18.68 4.00 13.16
CA HIS A 334 -19.90 3.46 12.55
C HIS A 334 -21.15 3.93 13.32
N PRO A 335 -22.23 4.39 12.62
CA PRO A 335 -22.44 4.34 11.17
C PRO A 335 -22.03 5.57 10.36
N VAL A 336 -21.38 6.59 10.95
CA VAL A 336 -20.85 7.74 10.19
C VAL A 336 -19.85 7.29 9.13
N TRP A 337 -18.99 6.32 9.48
CA TRP A 337 -18.11 5.62 8.56
C TRP A 337 -18.27 4.11 8.74
N THR A 338 -18.46 3.39 7.64
CA THR A 338 -18.56 1.93 7.63
C THR A 338 -17.32 1.34 6.96
N PRO A 339 -16.48 0.58 7.68
CA PRO A 339 -15.26 0.03 7.12
C PRO A 339 -15.57 -1.14 6.17
N VAL A 340 -14.89 -1.19 5.04
CA VAL A 340 -14.87 -2.33 4.13
C VAL A 340 -13.41 -2.69 3.86
N LEU A 341 -12.98 -3.85 4.36
CA LEU A 341 -11.62 -4.34 4.19
C LEU A 341 -11.55 -5.26 2.97
N ILE A 342 -10.74 -4.88 1.99
CA ILE A 342 -10.54 -5.61 0.73
C ILE A 342 -9.05 -5.92 0.59
N ARG A 343 -8.71 -7.21 0.52
CA ARG A 343 -7.35 -7.61 0.13
C ARG A 343 -7.25 -7.55 -1.39
N LEU A 344 -6.37 -6.72 -1.91
CA LEU A 344 -6.27 -6.47 -3.35
C LEU A 344 -5.89 -7.72 -4.15
N ARG A 345 -5.15 -8.65 -3.55
CA ARG A 345 -4.87 -9.98 -4.12
C ARG A 345 -6.11 -10.83 -4.40
N ASP A 346 -7.22 -10.59 -3.69
CA ASP A 346 -8.45 -11.37 -3.84
C ASP A 346 -9.29 -10.91 -5.07
N ILE A 347 -8.90 -9.81 -5.73
CA ILE A 347 -9.58 -9.22 -6.89
C ILE A 347 -9.03 -9.82 -8.19
N ARG A 348 -9.83 -10.66 -8.87
CA ARG A 348 -9.40 -11.40 -10.07
C ARG A 348 -9.43 -10.62 -11.37
N THR A 349 -10.38 -9.71 -11.53
CA THR A 349 -10.57 -8.91 -12.73
C THR A 349 -10.90 -7.48 -12.33
N PHE A 350 -10.17 -6.54 -12.91
CA PHE A 350 -10.52 -5.13 -12.83
C PHE A 350 -11.51 -4.79 -13.93
N GLU A 351 -12.61 -4.16 -13.52
CA GLU A 351 -13.66 -3.74 -14.43
C GLU A 351 -13.30 -2.40 -15.09
N LYS A 352 -14.20 -1.89 -15.93
CA LYS A 352 -14.01 -0.62 -16.66
C LYS A 352 -13.89 0.62 -15.77
N ASN A 353 -14.32 0.51 -14.51
CA ASN A 353 -14.23 1.55 -13.51
C ASN A 353 -14.12 0.95 -12.11
N PHE A 354 -13.79 1.81 -11.14
CA PHE A 354 -13.55 1.37 -9.77
C PHE A 354 -14.84 0.90 -9.07
N GLU A 355 -16.00 1.48 -9.37
CA GLU A 355 -17.31 1.06 -8.81
C GLU A 355 -17.63 -0.40 -9.14
N ALA A 356 -17.48 -0.79 -10.40
CA ALA A 356 -17.71 -2.16 -10.84
C ALA A 356 -16.67 -3.13 -10.24
N THR A 357 -15.43 -2.66 -10.05
CA THR A 357 -14.40 -3.41 -9.34
C THR A 357 -14.79 -3.66 -7.87
N LEU A 358 -15.30 -2.63 -7.17
CA LEU A 358 -15.79 -2.76 -5.79
C LEU A 358 -16.98 -3.72 -5.71
N GLN A 359 -17.90 -3.68 -6.68
CA GLN A 359 -19.04 -4.60 -6.74
C GLN A 359 -18.60 -6.06 -6.92
N ALA A 360 -17.56 -6.31 -7.72
CA ALA A 360 -16.99 -7.65 -7.88
C ALA A 360 -16.21 -8.12 -6.63
N ALA A 361 -15.55 -7.19 -5.93
CA ALA A 361 -14.73 -7.48 -4.76
C ALA A 361 -15.56 -7.73 -3.48
N VAL A 362 -16.64 -6.96 -3.27
CA VAL A 362 -17.45 -7.01 -2.05
C VAL A 362 -18.57 -8.03 -2.22
N LYS A 363 -18.34 -9.27 -1.75
CA LYS A 363 -19.30 -10.39 -1.85
C LYS A 363 -20.45 -10.35 -0.82
N ALA A 364 -20.64 -9.23 -0.13
CA ALA A 364 -21.68 -9.08 0.88
C ALA A 364 -23.05 -8.77 0.24
N ASN A 365 -24.15 -9.16 0.91
CA ASN A 365 -25.49 -8.99 0.33
C ASN A 365 -25.88 -7.52 0.11
N PHE A 366 -25.38 -6.61 0.95
CA PHE A 366 -25.61 -5.16 0.79
C PHE A 366 -25.02 -4.57 -0.50
N ALA A 367 -24.06 -5.25 -1.15
CA ALA A 367 -23.37 -4.78 -2.35
C ALA A 367 -23.89 -5.41 -3.66
N ARG A 368 -25.03 -6.11 -3.63
CA ARG A 368 -25.58 -6.82 -4.81
C ARG A 368 -26.22 -5.91 -5.85
N ASP A 369 -26.85 -4.81 -5.44
CA ASP A 369 -27.45 -3.81 -6.35
C ASP A 369 -26.42 -2.72 -6.67
N ASN A 370 -26.43 -2.16 -7.88
CA ASN A 370 -25.54 -1.10 -8.36
C ASN A 370 -25.69 0.22 -7.57
N ARG A 371 -26.77 0.40 -6.81
CA ARG A 371 -27.05 1.62 -6.04
C ARG A 371 -26.45 1.64 -4.64
N TRP A 372 -25.76 0.58 -4.20
CA TRP A 372 -25.26 0.50 -2.82
C TRP A 372 -24.24 1.58 -2.45
N LEU A 373 -23.50 2.10 -3.45
CA LEU A 373 -22.57 3.23 -3.36
C LEU A 373 -23.26 4.61 -3.44
N TYR A 374 -24.53 4.66 -3.83
CA TYR A 374 -25.32 5.88 -4.02
C TYR A 374 -26.37 5.98 -2.91
N ASP A 375 -25.91 6.09 -1.66
CA ASP A 375 -26.77 6.18 -0.48
C ASP A 375 -26.26 7.24 0.50
N ARG A 376 -27.06 8.30 0.67
CA ARG A 376 -26.77 9.41 1.60
C ARG A 376 -26.69 8.98 3.07
N ASN A 377 -27.26 7.83 3.44
CA ASN A 377 -27.25 7.32 4.80
C ASN A 377 -26.12 6.31 5.07
N THR A 378 -25.31 5.98 4.06
CA THR A 378 -24.21 5.03 4.22
C THR A 378 -22.92 5.59 3.60
N ARG A 379 -21.88 5.78 4.41
CA ARG A 379 -20.55 6.12 3.90
C ARG A 379 -19.58 4.99 4.17
N PHE A 380 -18.90 4.52 3.11
CA PHE A 380 -17.89 3.49 3.22
C PHE A 380 -16.48 4.10 3.30
N LEU A 381 -15.66 3.50 4.16
CA LEU A 381 -14.21 3.61 4.10
C LEU A 381 -13.68 2.31 3.51
N PHE A 382 -13.18 2.36 2.28
CA PHE A 382 -12.56 1.22 1.61
C PHE A 382 -11.09 1.13 2.00
N LEU A 383 -10.72 0.07 2.71
CA LEU A 383 -9.32 -0.26 3.03
C LEU A 383 -8.84 -1.31 2.03
N LEU A 384 -8.03 -0.90 1.07
CA LEU A 384 -7.45 -1.73 0.03
C LEU A 384 -6.05 -2.17 0.45
N ASP A 385 -5.92 -3.39 0.95
CA ASP A 385 -4.67 -3.92 1.50
C ASP A 385 -3.86 -4.66 0.43
N GLY A 386 -2.62 -4.23 0.20
CA GLY A 386 -1.63 -4.93 -0.65
C GLY A 386 -1.63 -4.54 -2.12
N PHE A 387 -1.34 -3.27 -2.45
CA PHE A 387 -1.24 -2.78 -3.83
C PHE A 387 -0.18 -3.50 -4.66
N ASP A 388 0.93 -3.90 -4.05
CA ASP A 388 1.98 -4.72 -4.67
C ASP A 388 1.55 -6.17 -4.95
N GLU A 389 0.40 -6.59 -4.42
CA GLU A 389 -0.13 -7.95 -4.54
C GLU A 389 -1.20 -8.09 -5.63
N LEU A 390 -1.40 -7.06 -6.46
CA LEU A 390 -2.32 -7.14 -7.60
C LEU A 390 -1.94 -8.27 -8.58
N LEU A 391 -2.98 -8.98 -9.05
CA LEU A 391 -2.86 -10.15 -9.91
C LEU A 391 -2.23 -9.84 -11.27
N MET A 392 -1.63 -10.87 -11.87
CA MET A 392 -0.68 -10.77 -13.00
C MET A 392 -1.20 -10.04 -14.24
N GLU A 393 -2.52 -9.97 -14.47
CA GLU A 393 -3.10 -9.30 -15.65
C GLU A 393 -2.86 -7.78 -15.69
N ARG A 394 -2.58 -7.13 -14.56
CA ARG A 394 -2.38 -5.66 -14.50
C ARG A 394 -1.12 -5.19 -13.75
N ARG A 395 -0.11 -6.06 -13.59
CA ARG A 395 1.23 -5.61 -13.15
C ARG A 395 2.02 -4.85 -14.23
N SER A 396 1.43 -4.54 -15.38
CA SER A 396 2.02 -3.55 -16.28
C SER A 396 1.95 -2.18 -15.60
N SER A 397 2.95 -1.34 -15.82
CA SER A 397 2.94 0.05 -15.36
C SER A 397 1.66 0.77 -15.81
N GLU A 398 1.16 0.45 -17.01
CA GLU A 398 -0.11 0.96 -17.55
C GLU A 398 -1.35 0.49 -16.77
N GLY A 399 -1.40 -0.77 -16.32
CA GLY A 399 -2.53 -1.33 -15.56
C GLY A 399 -2.58 -0.82 -14.11
N LEU A 400 -1.43 -0.71 -13.44
CA LEU A 400 -1.31 -0.11 -12.12
C LEU A 400 -1.66 1.39 -12.15
N LYS A 401 -1.18 2.10 -13.18
CA LYS A 401 -1.57 3.48 -13.47
C LYS A 401 -3.07 3.61 -13.65
N GLU A 402 -3.67 2.79 -14.51
CA GLU A 402 -5.12 2.85 -14.78
C GLU A 402 -5.92 2.65 -13.50
N PHE A 403 -5.55 1.68 -12.66
CA PHE A 403 -6.22 1.45 -11.38
C PHE A 403 -6.15 2.68 -10.47
N LEU A 404 -4.96 3.26 -10.26
CA LEU A 404 -4.81 4.45 -9.42
C LEU A 404 -5.57 5.64 -10.00
N LEU A 405 -5.58 5.83 -11.32
CA LEU A 405 -6.39 6.86 -11.98
C LEU A 405 -7.89 6.65 -11.75
N GLN A 406 -8.38 5.41 -11.85
CA GLN A 406 -9.77 5.07 -11.57
C GLN A 406 -10.13 5.35 -10.10
N VAL A 407 -9.25 5.00 -9.15
CA VAL A 407 -9.45 5.31 -7.72
C VAL A 407 -9.43 6.82 -7.46
N GLY A 408 -8.47 7.54 -8.05
CA GLY A 408 -8.36 8.99 -7.93
C GLY A 408 -9.60 9.69 -8.50
N GLN A 409 -10.13 9.21 -9.62
CA GLN A 409 -11.38 9.69 -10.20
C GLN A 409 -12.57 9.40 -9.28
N PHE A 410 -12.71 8.16 -8.81
CA PHE A 410 -13.78 7.79 -7.87
C PHE A 410 -13.79 8.66 -6.61
N GLN A 411 -12.63 8.98 -6.06
CA GLN A 411 -12.53 9.86 -4.87
C GLN A 411 -12.98 11.30 -5.17
N ARG A 412 -12.74 11.81 -6.39
CA ARG A 412 -13.27 13.12 -6.83
C ARG A 412 -14.78 13.07 -7.04
N ASP A 413 -15.29 12.00 -7.64
CA ASP A 413 -16.73 11.79 -7.84
C ASP A 413 -17.45 11.74 -6.48
N CYS A 414 -16.81 11.10 -5.48
CA CYS A 414 -17.30 11.07 -4.11
C CYS A 414 -17.41 12.45 -3.45
N GLN A 415 -16.48 13.36 -3.77
CA GLN A 415 -16.52 14.73 -3.26
C GLN A 415 -17.62 15.57 -3.95
N GLN A 416 -17.85 15.34 -5.25
CA GLN A 416 -18.79 16.11 -6.05
C GLN A 416 -20.24 15.67 -5.86
N SER A 417 -20.47 14.40 -5.50
CA SER A 417 -21.80 13.83 -5.32
C SER A 417 -22.17 13.69 -3.84
N PRO A 418 -23.26 14.33 -3.36
CA PRO A 418 -23.72 14.17 -1.98
C PRO A 418 -24.19 12.72 -1.67
N GLU A 419 -24.42 11.90 -2.69
CA GLU A 419 -24.86 10.51 -2.56
C GLU A 419 -23.69 9.51 -2.47
N MET A 420 -22.47 9.94 -2.81
CA MET A 420 -21.26 9.13 -2.80
C MET A 420 -20.23 9.64 -1.79
N GLY A 421 -20.58 9.74 -0.50
CA GLY A 421 -19.65 10.26 0.52
C GLY A 421 -18.52 9.32 0.96
N HIS A 422 -17.91 8.53 0.07
CA HIS A 422 -16.97 7.45 0.40
C HIS A 422 -15.51 7.89 0.44
N ARG A 423 -14.66 7.10 1.11
CA ARG A 423 -13.21 7.32 1.19
C ARG A 423 -12.43 6.06 0.88
N VAL A 424 -11.24 6.24 0.28
CA VAL A 424 -10.34 5.14 -0.09
C VAL A 424 -8.99 5.29 0.60
N LEU A 425 -8.53 4.20 1.22
CA LEU A 425 -7.21 4.01 1.80
C LEU A 425 -6.54 2.81 1.14
N ILE A 426 -5.33 2.99 0.64
CA ILE A 426 -4.54 1.95 -0.03
C ILE A 426 -3.25 1.70 0.76
N THR A 427 -2.84 0.45 0.90
CA THR A 427 -1.50 0.08 1.38
C THR A 427 -0.66 -0.54 0.27
N GLY A 428 0.65 -0.31 0.26
CA GLY A 428 1.55 -0.91 -0.73
C GLY A 428 3.03 -0.85 -0.36
N ARG A 429 3.89 -1.43 -1.20
CA ARG A 429 5.36 -1.23 -1.14
C ARG A 429 5.75 0.02 -1.94
N SER A 430 6.77 0.74 -1.49
CA SER A 430 7.27 1.93 -2.18
C SER A 430 7.76 1.62 -3.60
N LEU A 431 8.40 0.46 -3.82
CA LEU A 431 8.89 0.04 -5.15
C LEU A 431 7.76 -0.14 -6.18
N ALA A 432 6.55 -0.51 -5.73
CA ALA A 432 5.42 -0.71 -6.65
C ALA A 432 4.95 0.60 -7.31
N LEU A 433 5.47 1.74 -6.86
CA LEU A 433 5.09 3.08 -7.28
C LEU A 433 6.15 3.77 -8.13
N GLN A 434 7.43 3.37 -8.02
CA GLN A 434 8.58 4.06 -8.64
C GLN A 434 8.45 4.24 -10.16
N SER A 435 7.80 3.31 -10.86
CA SER A 435 7.60 3.39 -12.31
C SER A 435 6.44 4.29 -12.77
N ILE A 436 5.60 4.75 -11.83
CA ILE A 436 4.37 5.51 -12.14
C ILE A 436 4.21 6.78 -11.29
N GLU A 437 5.22 7.16 -10.50
CA GLU A 437 5.22 8.31 -9.56
C GLU A 437 4.73 9.61 -10.18
N ARG A 438 5.28 10.02 -11.34
CA ARG A 438 4.85 11.26 -12.00
C ARG A 438 3.57 11.12 -12.83
N LEU A 439 3.03 9.90 -12.91
CA LEU A 439 1.76 9.59 -13.58
C LEU A 439 0.63 9.35 -12.58
N MET A 440 0.90 9.55 -11.29
CA MET A 440 -0.07 9.37 -10.22
C MET A 440 -1.18 10.43 -10.29
N PRO A 441 -2.39 10.08 -9.85
CA PRO A 441 -3.45 11.07 -9.73
C PRO A 441 -3.02 12.19 -8.75
N PRO A 442 -3.24 13.47 -9.09
CA PRO A 442 -2.74 14.61 -8.30
C PRO A 442 -3.42 14.74 -6.92
N ASN A 443 -4.48 13.98 -6.68
CA ASN A 443 -5.19 13.89 -5.40
C ASN A 443 -4.75 12.70 -4.54
N LEU A 444 -3.59 12.09 -4.80
CA LEU A 444 -3.02 11.06 -3.94
C LEU A 444 -2.23 11.71 -2.79
N GLU A 445 -2.52 11.36 -1.54
CA GLU A 445 -1.76 11.81 -0.37
C GLU A 445 -1.00 10.61 0.23
N ARG A 446 0.33 10.70 0.24
CA ARG A 446 1.22 9.56 0.50
C ARG A 446 1.96 9.72 1.82
N VAL A 447 2.04 8.63 2.57
CA VAL A 447 2.82 8.54 3.79
C VAL A 447 3.62 7.25 3.84
N GLU A 448 4.83 7.32 4.37
CA GLU A 448 5.71 6.16 4.54
C GLU A 448 5.83 5.75 6.00
N ILE A 449 5.57 4.48 6.28
CA ILE A 449 5.74 3.87 7.60
C ILE A 449 7.22 3.87 7.99
N GLN A 450 7.53 4.57 9.07
CA GLN A 450 8.86 4.66 9.62
C GLN A 450 9.24 3.40 10.40
N LEU A 451 10.54 3.19 10.58
CA LEU A 451 11.05 2.20 11.52
C LEU A 451 10.60 2.54 12.95
N MET A 452 10.37 1.53 13.78
CA MET A 452 10.01 1.72 15.19
C MET A 452 11.18 2.39 15.91
N ASP A 453 10.93 3.55 16.50
CA ASP A 453 11.88 4.18 17.40
C ASP A 453 11.85 3.51 18.78
N GLU A 454 12.78 3.94 19.65
CA GLU A 454 12.91 3.37 21.00
C GLU A 454 11.61 3.45 21.78
N GLU A 455 10.84 4.54 21.65
CA GLU A 455 9.56 4.71 22.30
C GLU A 455 8.54 3.64 21.87
N LEU A 456 8.39 3.42 20.56
CA LEU A 456 7.48 2.39 20.03
C LEU A 456 7.90 0.98 20.41
N GLN A 457 9.20 0.69 20.39
CA GLN A 457 9.72 -0.60 20.82
C GLN A 457 9.40 -0.85 22.30
N GLN A 458 9.56 0.15 23.17
CA GLN A 458 9.22 0.04 24.59
C GLN A 458 7.72 -0.18 24.83
N GLN A 459 6.85 0.50 24.06
CA GLN A 459 5.41 0.24 24.10
C GLN A 459 5.08 -1.20 23.69
N TRP A 460 5.76 -1.71 22.66
CA TRP A 460 5.59 -3.09 22.19
C TRP A 460 6.07 -4.09 23.23
N LEU A 461 7.25 -3.87 23.82
CA LEU A 461 7.83 -4.71 24.87
C LEU A 461 6.94 -4.75 26.13
N SER A 462 6.33 -3.62 26.50
CA SER A 462 5.37 -3.58 27.61
C SER A 462 4.15 -4.48 27.36
N LYS A 463 3.67 -4.54 26.12
CA LYS A 463 2.59 -5.45 25.73
C LYS A 463 3.04 -6.90 25.68
N TRP A 464 4.24 -7.16 25.15
CA TRP A 464 4.87 -8.47 25.15
C TRP A 464 5.07 -9.01 26.57
N GLU A 465 5.45 -8.15 27.52
CA GLU A 465 5.61 -8.48 28.92
C GLU A 465 4.34 -9.06 29.54
N VAL A 466 3.17 -8.51 29.21
CA VAL A 466 1.88 -9.02 29.69
C VAL A 466 1.65 -10.45 29.21
N GLN A 467 2.13 -10.79 28.00
CA GLN A 467 1.92 -12.12 27.40
C GLN A 467 2.95 -13.15 27.87
N VAL A 468 4.20 -12.73 28.10
CA VAL A 468 5.34 -13.65 28.25
C VAL A 468 6.03 -13.56 29.61
N GLY A 469 5.77 -12.49 30.37
CA GLY A 469 6.30 -12.23 31.71
C GLY A 469 7.52 -11.31 31.74
N THR A 470 7.69 -10.62 32.88
CA THR A 470 8.73 -9.61 33.13
C THR A 470 10.14 -10.14 32.96
N ASP A 471 10.45 -11.32 33.50
CA ASP A 471 11.82 -11.84 33.48
C ASP A 471 12.33 -12.08 32.07
N LYS A 472 11.50 -12.68 31.19
CA LYS A 472 11.86 -12.98 29.81
C LYS A 472 11.95 -11.72 28.95
N THR A 473 11.05 -10.77 29.16
CA THR A 473 11.03 -9.49 28.43
C THR A 473 12.25 -8.65 28.79
N ARG A 474 12.55 -8.52 30.09
CA ARG A 474 13.73 -7.79 30.56
C ARG A 474 15.04 -8.42 30.07
N ALA A 475 15.09 -9.75 29.99
CA ALA A 475 16.25 -10.43 29.42
C ALA A 475 16.42 -10.13 27.91
N PHE A 476 15.32 -10.05 27.15
CA PHE A 476 15.36 -9.68 25.73
C PHE A 476 15.75 -8.21 25.52
N GLU A 477 15.26 -7.30 26.36
CA GLU A 477 15.67 -5.90 26.35
C GLU A 477 17.17 -5.74 26.63
N GLN A 478 17.68 -6.45 27.65
CA GLN A 478 19.11 -6.47 27.95
C GLN A 478 19.92 -7.00 26.77
N PHE A 479 19.39 -8.00 26.05
CA PHE A 479 20.01 -8.51 24.84
C PHE A 479 20.08 -7.43 23.73
N LEU A 480 19.00 -6.68 23.47
CA LEU A 480 19.01 -5.60 22.48
C LEU A 480 19.93 -4.43 22.87
N GLN A 481 20.03 -4.14 24.18
CA GLN A 481 20.83 -3.06 24.74
C GLN A 481 22.30 -3.43 24.96
N ASP A 482 22.67 -4.71 24.83
CA ASP A 482 24.05 -5.15 24.98
C ASP A 482 24.93 -4.44 23.94
N LYS A 483 26.04 -3.85 24.39
CA LYS A 483 27.04 -3.20 23.53
C LYS A 483 27.56 -4.13 22.43
N HIS A 484 27.49 -5.42 22.68
CA HIS A 484 27.92 -6.44 21.75
C HIS A 484 26.83 -6.88 20.76
N CYS A 485 25.54 -6.55 20.99
CA CYS A 485 24.49 -6.83 20.02
C CYS A 485 24.74 -6.01 18.73
N PRO A 486 24.92 -6.65 17.56
CA PRO A 486 25.30 -5.91 16.36
C PRO A 486 24.26 -4.88 15.97
N GLN A 487 24.73 -3.70 15.55
CA GLN A 487 23.87 -2.56 15.25
C GLN A 487 22.76 -2.92 14.25
N ARG A 488 23.06 -3.76 13.26
CA ARG A 488 22.07 -4.21 12.26
C ARG A 488 20.94 -5.04 12.87
N VAL A 489 21.18 -5.84 13.90
CA VAL A 489 20.12 -6.58 14.60
C VAL A 489 19.18 -5.61 15.31
N ARG A 490 19.73 -4.55 15.91
CA ARG A 490 18.92 -3.50 16.54
C ARG A 490 18.10 -2.74 15.50
N GLU A 491 18.68 -2.44 14.34
CA GLU A 491 17.98 -1.80 13.21
C GLU A 491 16.86 -2.71 12.65
N LEU A 492 17.09 -4.01 12.49
CA LEU A 492 16.06 -4.96 12.05
C LEU A 492 14.97 -5.14 13.11
N ALA A 493 15.30 -5.10 14.39
CA ALA A 493 14.32 -5.12 15.48
C ALA A 493 13.42 -3.86 15.50
N GLN A 494 13.70 -2.85 14.67
CA GLN A 494 12.78 -1.73 14.47
C GLN A 494 11.64 -2.08 13.48
N GLU A 495 11.64 -3.26 12.86
CA GLU A 495 10.51 -3.77 12.07
C GLU A 495 9.61 -4.65 12.94
N PRO A 496 8.28 -4.41 12.99
CA PRO A 496 7.36 -5.14 13.88
C PRO A 496 7.45 -6.67 13.77
N LEU A 497 7.55 -7.20 12.54
CA LEU A 497 7.65 -8.64 12.32
C LEU A 497 8.97 -9.21 12.85
N LEU A 498 10.10 -8.56 12.56
CA LEU A 498 11.42 -9.04 12.97
C LEU A 498 11.62 -8.88 14.47
N LEU A 499 11.07 -7.82 15.07
CA LEU A 499 11.03 -7.64 16.53
C LEU A 499 10.33 -8.82 17.21
N TYR A 500 9.14 -9.19 16.73
CA TYR A 500 8.41 -10.35 17.23
C TYR A 500 9.23 -11.64 17.11
N LEU A 501 9.82 -11.92 15.93
CA LEU A 501 10.59 -13.15 15.70
C LEU A 501 11.80 -13.23 16.63
N LEU A 502 12.54 -12.13 16.78
CA LEU A 502 13.68 -12.03 17.70
C LEU A 502 13.24 -12.25 19.16
N ALA A 503 12.16 -11.61 19.59
CA ALA A 503 11.62 -11.74 20.94
C ALA A 503 11.16 -13.18 21.25
N ALA A 504 10.46 -13.82 20.31
CA ALA A 504 9.97 -15.18 20.44
C ALA A 504 11.12 -16.21 20.50
N MET A 505 12.12 -16.08 19.62
CA MET A 505 13.32 -16.93 19.67
C MET A 505 14.12 -16.74 20.97
N HIS A 506 14.20 -15.50 21.48
CA HIS A 506 14.87 -15.22 22.74
C HIS A 506 14.12 -15.79 23.95
N ARG A 507 12.78 -15.66 23.98
CA ARG A 507 11.89 -16.24 24.99
C ARG A 507 12.12 -17.74 25.17
N ASP A 508 12.42 -18.42 24.06
CA ASP A 508 12.55 -19.87 24.00
C ASP A 508 14.02 -20.32 24.09
N ASP A 509 14.96 -19.43 24.42
CA ASP A 509 16.39 -19.73 24.60
C ASP A 509 17.08 -20.31 23.33
N GLU A 510 16.64 -19.95 22.13
CA GLU A 510 17.32 -20.38 20.88
C GLU A 510 18.74 -19.86 20.76
N PHE A 511 19.00 -18.75 21.42
CA PHE A 511 20.28 -18.09 21.37
C PHE A 511 21.28 -18.58 22.44
N LYS A 512 20.92 -19.59 23.26
CA LYS A 512 21.79 -20.21 24.28
C LYS A 512 22.19 -21.63 23.87
N ARG A 513 23.48 -21.96 23.93
CA ARG A 513 24.07 -23.21 23.40
C ARG A 513 23.44 -24.48 24.02
N ARG A 514 23.08 -25.47 23.19
CA ARG A 514 22.88 -26.89 23.62
C ARG A 514 24.26 -27.51 23.95
N GLN A 515 24.50 -27.91 25.19
CA GLN A 515 25.60 -28.85 25.48
C GLN A 515 25.21 -30.21 24.88
N LYS A 516 25.96 -30.71 23.89
CA LYS A 516 25.82 -32.10 23.42
C LYS A 516 26.13 -33.05 24.57
N ALA A 517 25.14 -33.81 25.02
CA ALA A 517 25.34 -34.99 25.84
C ALA A 517 25.70 -36.17 24.94
N GLU A 518 26.99 -36.39 24.68
CA GLU A 518 27.49 -37.67 24.17
C GLU A 518 28.04 -38.49 25.34
N GLY A 519 27.59 -39.73 25.46
CA GLY A 519 27.67 -40.54 26.67
C GLY A 519 28.87 -41.47 26.82
N ARG A 520 28.89 -42.07 28.03
CA ARG A 520 29.59 -43.29 28.48
C ARG A 520 31.09 -43.21 28.78
N GLY A 521 31.37 -43.04 30.09
CA GLY A 521 32.10 -44.03 30.88
C GLY A 521 33.63 -44.01 30.83
N GLN A 522 34.26 -43.26 31.74
CA GLN A 522 35.50 -43.67 32.42
C GLN A 522 35.72 -42.81 33.68
N LYS A 523 35.86 -43.47 34.84
CA LYS A 523 36.36 -42.85 36.08
C LYS A 523 37.87 -42.67 35.96
N VAL A 524 38.41 -41.44 36.06
CA VAL A 524 39.69 -41.14 36.77
C VAL A 524 39.72 -39.68 37.26
N ASN A 525 39.92 -39.55 38.57
CA ASN A 525 40.54 -38.51 39.41
C ASN A 525 40.92 -37.09 38.91
N THR A 526 40.47 -36.12 39.71
CA THR A 526 41.16 -34.96 40.33
C THR A 526 42.18 -34.16 39.53
N GLY A 527 41.91 -32.86 39.36
CA GLY A 527 42.96 -31.87 39.09
C GLY A 527 42.41 -30.57 38.49
N THR A 528 42.37 -29.52 39.31
CA THR A 528 42.16 -28.13 38.92
C THR A 528 42.96 -27.73 37.68
N SER A 529 42.29 -27.24 36.64
CA SER A 529 42.84 -26.19 35.78
C SER A 529 41.70 -25.43 35.11
N SER A 530 41.73 -24.12 35.35
CA SER A 530 40.98 -23.08 34.67
C SER A 530 41.24 -23.14 33.17
N GLY A 531 40.28 -23.62 32.40
CA GLY A 531 40.22 -23.48 30.94
C GLY A 531 38.97 -22.68 30.57
N SER A 532 39.14 -21.38 30.38
CA SER A 532 38.13 -20.50 29.80
C SER A 532 37.87 -20.91 28.35
N LEU A 533 36.85 -21.74 28.12
CA LEU A 533 36.28 -21.96 26.80
C LEU A 533 35.38 -20.75 26.49
N GLN A 534 35.96 -19.73 25.83
CA GLN A 534 35.21 -18.66 25.18
C GLN A 534 34.31 -19.28 24.10
N GLY A 535 33.03 -19.46 24.42
CA GLY A 535 31.99 -19.76 23.45
C GLY A 535 31.50 -18.46 22.81
N GLU A 536 31.33 -18.45 21.49
CA GLU A 536 30.82 -17.27 20.78
C GLU A 536 29.41 -16.93 21.25
N SER A 537 29.25 -15.69 21.71
CA SER A 537 27.97 -15.05 22.05
C SER A 537 27.17 -14.77 20.77
N ILE A 538 25.86 -14.50 20.86
CA ILE A 538 24.98 -14.03 19.75
C ILE A 538 25.64 -12.91 18.93
N VAL A 539 26.43 -12.11 19.63
CA VAL A 539 27.35 -11.08 19.17
C VAL A 539 28.26 -11.53 18.03
N GLY A 540 28.80 -12.75 18.11
CA GLY A 540 29.66 -13.34 17.09
C GLY A 540 28.90 -13.72 15.83
N ILE A 541 27.65 -14.18 15.98
CA ILE A 541 26.80 -14.66 14.87
C ILE A 541 26.45 -13.53 13.89
N PHE A 542 26.21 -12.32 14.40
CA PHE A 542 25.83 -11.16 13.57
C PHE A 542 27.00 -10.19 13.31
N LYS A 543 28.23 -10.56 13.66
CA LYS A 543 29.39 -9.68 13.53
C LYS A 543 29.79 -9.49 12.06
N GLY A 544 29.65 -8.27 11.54
CA GLY A 544 30.04 -7.92 10.17
C GLY A 544 28.97 -8.19 9.09
N ALA A 545 27.76 -8.58 9.49
CA ALA A 545 26.63 -8.78 8.56
C ALA A 545 26.02 -7.45 8.11
N ASP A 546 25.76 -7.30 6.80
CA ASP A 546 24.92 -6.24 6.25
C ASP A 546 23.42 -6.51 6.51
N SER A 547 22.53 -5.63 6.03
CA SER A 547 21.08 -5.74 6.25
C SER A 547 20.49 -7.07 5.85
N THR A 548 20.84 -7.49 4.64
CA THR A 548 20.27 -8.64 3.97
C THR A 548 20.78 -9.91 4.63
N THR A 549 22.08 -9.96 4.92
CA THR A 549 22.73 -11.05 5.64
C THR A 549 22.13 -11.22 7.04
N ALA A 550 21.92 -10.13 7.77
CA ALA A 550 21.31 -10.19 9.11
C ALA A 550 19.86 -10.67 9.07
N LYS A 551 19.07 -10.26 8.07
CA LYS A 551 17.68 -10.72 7.88
C LYS A 551 17.61 -12.22 7.54
N ILE A 552 18.52 -12.70 6.69
CA ILE A 552 18.65 -14.12 6.35
C ILE A 552 19.01 -14.95 7.57
N LEU A 553 19.98 -14.51 8.37
CA LEU A 553 20.34 -15.19 9.62
C LEU A 553 19.15 -15.28 10.58
N ILE A 554 18.33 -14.23 10.68
CA ILE A 554 17.10 -14.26 11.47
C ILE A 554 16.12 -15.31 10.92
N TYR A 555 15.91 -15.38 9.61
CA TYR A 555 15.00 -16.38 9.02
C TYR A 555 15.54 -17.81 9.16
N GLN A 556 16.84 -18.05 8.97
CA GLN A 556 17.47 -19.35 9.21
C GLN A 556 17.27 -19.81 10.65
N ARG A 557 17.50 -18.92 11.63
CA ARG A 557 17.29 -19.22 13.06
C ARG A 557 15.82 -19.38 13.40
N THR A 558 14.93 -18.61 12.78
CA THR A 558 13.48 -18.78 12.94
C THR A 558 13.07 -20.15 12.46
N LEU A 559 13.59 -20.60 11.31
CA LEU A 559 13.32 -21.92 10.77
C LEU A 559 13.83 -23.02 11.71
N ASP A 560 15.07 -22.92 12.21
CA ASP A 560 15.62 -23.85 13.22
C ASP A 560 14.79 -23.90 14.50
N TRP A 561 14.38 -22.74 15.00
CA TRP A 561 13.56 -22.60 16.20
C TRP A 561 12.23 -23.31 16.04
N VAL A 562 11.53 -23.04 14.93
CA VAL A 562 10.23 -23.66 14.67
C VAL A 562 10.40 -25.18 14.50
N LEU A 563 11.44 -25.59 13.76
CA LEU A 563 11.76 -27.00 13.52
C LEU A 563 12.25 -27.76 14.76
N THR A 564 12.62 -27.10 15.86
CA THR A 564 13.18 -27.79 17.03
C THR A 564 12.39 -27.60 18.32
N LYS A 565 11.73 -26.46 18.53
CA LYS A 565 11.02 -26.14 19.78
C LYS A 565 9.53 -25.90 19.64
N GLN A 566 9.04 -25.47 18.47
CA GLN A 566 7.61 -25.24 18.21
C GLN A 566 6.92 -26.43 17.52
N ARG A 567 7.50 -27.64 17.64
CA ARG A 567 6.89 -28.86 17.09
C ARG A 567 5.59 -29.20 17.82
N PRO A 568 4.50 -29.55 17.11
CA PRO A 568 3.34 -30.18 17.73
C PRO A 568 3.75 -31.47 18.45
N GLN A 569 3.03 -31.84 19.51
CA GLN A 569 3.38 -32.99 20.36
C GLN A 569 3.51 -34.31 19.58
N TRP A 570 2.79 -34.47 18.46
CA TRP A 570 2.84 -35.64 17.57
C TRP A 570 4.02 -35.63 16.56
N LEU A 571 4.74 -34.51 16.43
CA LEU A 571 5.96 -34.34 15.61
C LEU A 571 7.23 -34.30 16.47
N ASN A 572 7.08 -34.48 17.78
CA ASN A 572 8.15 -34.37 18.76
C ASN A 572 9.21 -35.46 18.49
N ARG A 573 10.48 -35.03 18.41
CA ARG A 573 11.65 -35.89 18.18
C ARG A 573 11.79 -37.02 19.19
N GLU A 574 11.32 -36.82 20.43
CA GLU A 574 11.32 -37.85 21.49
C GLU A 574 10.26 -38.93 21.28
N LEU A 575 9.26 -38.69 20.40
CA LEU A 575 8.17 -39.61 20.09
C LEU A 575 8.26 -40.19 18.66
N THR A 576 8.95 -39.53 17.73
CA THR A 576 8.95 -39.90 16.30
C THR A 576 10.31 -40.37 15.74
N GLU A 577 11.42 -40.22 16.47
CA GLU A 577 12.79 -40.51 15.97
C GLU A 577 13.25 -39.68 14.73
N GLN A 578 12.46 -38.68 14.29
CA GLN A 578 12.64 -37.98 13.01
C GLN A 578 13.73 -36.88 13.04
N ASP A 579 14.55 -36.81 11.99
CA ASP A 579 15.61 -35.81 11.87
C ASP A 579 15.07 -34.42 11.48
N THR A 580 15.78 -33.38 11.91
CA THR A 580 15.40 -31.97 11.67
C THR A 580 15.59 -31.58 10.21
N GLU A 581 16.49 -32.26 9.51
CA GLU A 581 16.83 -32.01 8.11
C GLU A 581 15.72 -32.45 7.16
N ASP A 582 15.04 -33.56 7.44
CA ASP A 582 13.93 -34.04 6.60
C ASP A 582 12.74 -33.08 6.63
N LEU A 583 12.46 -32.47 7.79
CA LEU A 583 11.41 -31.45 7.93
C LEU A 583 11.78 -30.13 7.25
N ARG A 584 13.05 -29.72 7.33
CA ARG A 584 13.57 -28.56 6.58
C ARG A 584 13.35 -28.77 5.08
N ARG A 585 13.62 -29.98 4.57
CA ARG A 585 13.40 -30.33 3.16
C ARG A 585 11.94 -30.26 2.73
N ILE A 586 10.99 -30.68 3.59
CA ILE A 586 9.56 -30.52 3.33
C ILE A 586 9.19 -29.03 3.20
N LEU A 587 9.77 -28.17 4.05
CA LEU A 587 9.47 -26.73 4.06
C LEU A 587 10.06 -25.98 2.88
N THR A 588 11.28 -26.30 2.47
CA THR A 588 11.90 -25.69 1.29
C THR A 588 11.18 -26.09 0.01
N GLU A 589 10.72 -27.35 -0.10
CA GLU A 589 9.84 -27.81 -1.20
C GLU A 589 8.44 -27.17 -1.14
N ALA A 590 7.87 -26.97 0.05
CA ALA A 590 6.61 -26.23 0.21
C ALA A 590 6.76 -24.76 -0.18
N GLY A 591 7.86 -24.12 0.23
CA GLY A 591 8.26 -22.77 -0.18
C GLY A 591 8.29 -22.63 -1.69
N LEU A 592 9.05 -23.51 -2.35
CA LEU A 592 9.09 -23.58 -3.80
C LEU A 592 7.68 -23.74 -4.40
N CYS A 593 6.87 -24.70 -3.94
CA CYS A 593 5.52 -24.93 -4.47
C CYS A 593 4.61 -23.70 -4.35
N VAL A 594 4.72 -22.94 -3.26
CA VAL A 594 3.92 -21.71 -3.07
C VAL A 594 4.31 -20.67 -4.11
N VAL A 595 5.60 -20.45 -4.32
CA VAL A 595 6.07 -19.53 -5.37
C VAL A 595 5.67 -20.02 -6.76
N GLN A 596 5.81 -21.32 -7.06
CA GLN A 596 5.37 -21.94 -8.33
C GLN A 596 3.87 -21.79 -8.59
N SER A 597 3.06 -21.73 -7.53
CA SER A 597 1.62 -21.57 -7.60
C SER A 597 1.16 -20.10 -7.70
N GLY A 598 2.08 -19.14 -7.77
CA GLY A 598 1.79 -17.71 -7.84
C GLY A 598 2.08 -16.91 -6.56
N GLY A 599 2.76 -17.50 -5.59
CA GLY A 599 3.23 -16.82 -4.37
C GLY A 599 2.21 -16.71 -3.24
N GLU A 600 1.04 -17.33 -3.37
CA GLU A 600 -0.09 -17.16 -2.45
C GLU A 600 -0.40 -18.42 -1.63
N CYS A 601 -0.51 -19.58 -2.29
CA CYS A 601 -0.77 -20.85 -1.63
C CYS A 601 -0.34 -22.02 -2.51
N ALA A 602 0.03 -23.15 -1.92
CA ALA A 602 0.31 -24.40 -2.62
C ALA A 602 -0.73 -25.46 -2.25
N SER A 603 -1.16 -26.28 -3.20
CA SER A 603 -1.98 -27.44 -2.86
C SER A 603 -1.13 -28.50 -2.16
N VAL A 604 -1.67 -29.16 -1.13
CA VAL A 604 -0.95 -30.24 -0.43
C VAL A 604 -0.54 -31.35 -1.40
N ARG A 605 -1.40 -31.65 -2.39
CA ARG A 605 -1.12 -32.64 -3.45
C ARG A 605 0.11 -32.30 -4.29
N MET A 606 0.38 -31.01 -4.53
CA MET A 606 1.56 -30.56 -5.26
C MET A 606 2.83 -30.88 -4.47
N ILE A 607 2.83 -30.54 -3.17
CA ILE A 607 3.93 -30.81 -2.25
C ILE A 607 4.17 -32.33 -2.15
N GLU A 608 3.12 -33.13 -1.91
CA GLU A 608 3.23 -34.61 -1.88
C GLU A 608 3.83 -35.17 -3.16
N THR A 609 3.47 -34.62 -4.33
CA THR A 609 3.98 -35.12 -5.61
C THR A 609 5.46 -34.85 -5.80
N ARG A 610 5.98 -33.71 -5.32
CA ARG A 610 7.42 -33.41 -5.34
C ARG A 610 8.20 -34.30 -4.37
N LEU A 611 7.60 -34.60 -3.22
CA LEU A 611 8.20 -35.47 -2.20
C LEU A 611 8.15 -36.97 -2.54
N LYS A 612 7.43 -37.41 -3.58
CA LYS A 612 7.29 -38.84 -3.96
C LYS A 612 8.61 -39.55 -4.31
N GLY A 613 9.63 -38.80 -4.72
CA GLY A 613 10.96 -39.35 -5.04
C GLY A 613 11.87 -39.50 -3.82
N ASP A 614 11.45 -39.00 -2.67
CA ASP A 614 12.20 -39.01 -1.43
C ASP A 614 11.67 -40.12 -0.51
N ASN A 615 12.39 -41.23 -0.45
CA ASN A 615 11.97 -42.40 0.33
C ASN A 615 11.88 -42.07 1.83
N THR A 616 12.75 -41.19 2.33
CA THR A 616 12.79 -40.77 3.73
C THR A 616 11.53 -39.98 4.09
N VAL A 617 11.18 -38.98 3.25
CA VAL A 617 9.97 -38.17 3.48
C VAL A 617 8.67 -38.96 3.27
N LYS A 618 8.69 -39.95 2.39
CA LYS A 618 7.55 -40.85 2.19
C LYS A 618 7.23 -41.67 3.43
N GLU A 619 8.24 -42.20 4.13
CA GLU A 619 8.07 -42.91 5.39
C GLU A 619 7.49 -42.00 6.48
N LEU A 620 7.98 -40.75 6.56
CA LEU A 620 7.44 -39.72 7.48
C LEU A 620 5.94 -39.44 7.26
N LEU A 621 5.52 -39.34 5.99
CA LEU A 621 4.14 -39.04 5.64
C LEU A 621 3.19 -40.22 5.87
N GLU A 622 3.64 -41.46 5.66
CA GLU A 622 2.82 -42.66 5.93
C GLU A 622 2.69 -42.93 7.44
N GLU A 623 3.76 -42.77 8.22
CA GLU A 623 3.72 -42.90 9.69
C GLU A 623 2.76 -41.88 10.34
N ALA A 624 2.77 -40.65 9.83
CA ALA A 624 1.86 -39.61 10.31
C ALA A 624 0.39 -39.86 9.88
N ARG A 625 0.13 -40.61 8.79
CA ARG A 625 -1.23 -41.00 8.35
C ARG A 625 -1.83 -42.07 9.26
N GLU A 626 -1.02 -42.92 9.87
CA GLU A 626 -1.49 -43.94 10.81
C GLU A 626 -1.91 -43.33 12.16
N ASN A 627 -1.29 -42.22 12.56
CA ASN A 627 -1.52 -41.57 13.86
C ASN A 627 -2.58 -40.45 13.84
N LEU A 628 -2.86 -39.83 12.68
CA LEU A 628 -3.79 -38.71 12.54
C LEU A 628 -4.98 -39.09 11.63
N LYS A 629 -6.22 -38.86 12.08
CA LYS A 629 -7.45 -39.11 11.29
C LYS A 629 -7.65 -38.14 10.11
N ASP A 630 -6.76 -37.16 9.92
CA ASP A 630 -6.81 -36.08 8.92
C ASP A 630 -5.42 -35.90 8.25
N ASN A 631 -5.31 -35.12 7.16
CA ASN A 631 -4.09 -35.06 6.33
C ASN A 631 -2.83 -34.63 7.14
N PRO A 632 -1.83 -35.51 7.36
CA PRO A 632 -0.70 -35.23 8.24
C PRO A 632 0.29 -34.20 7.68
N LEU A 633 0.47 -34.11 6.36
CA LEU A 633 1.28 -33.05 5.75
C LEU A 633 0.67 -31.67 5.99
N ARG A 634 -0.67 -31.58 5.93
CA ARG A 634 -1.39 -30.34 6.25
C ARG A 634 -1.19 -29.93 7.71
N ASN A 635 -1.23 -30.88 8.64
CA ASN A 635 -1.02 -30.59 10.06
C ASN A 635 0.45 -30.25 10.37
N ALA A 636 1.41 -30.90 9.70
CA ALA A 636 2.82 -30.58 9.81
C ALA A 636 3.08 -29.15 9.31
N LEU A 637 2.58 -28.80 8.12
CA LEU A 637 2.67 -27.46 7.55
C LEU A 637 1.95 -26.41 8.43
N ALA A 638 0.78 -26.72 8.98
CA ALA A 638 0.07 -25.80 9.89
C ALA A 638 0.90 -25.42 11.13
N ALA A 639 1.79 -26.30 11.58
CA ALA A 639 2.72 -26.01 12.67
C ALA A 639 3.81 -24.98 12.32
N PHE A 640 4.11 -24.80 11.03
CA PHE A 640 5.08 -23.82 10.53
C PHE A 640 4.43 -22.51 10.11
N TYR A 641 3.37 -22.12 10.82
CA TYR A 641 2.63 -20.89 10.58
C TYR A 641 1.96 -20.83 9.21
N LEU A 642 1.53 -21.98 8.68
CA LEU A 642 0.80 -22.02 7.43
C LEU A 642 -0.71 -22.10 7.70
N GLN A 643 -1.50 -21.17 7.16
CA GLN A 643 -2.96 -21.18 7.27
C GLN A 643 -3.60 -22.04 6.16
N ALA A 644 -4.78 -22.58 6.43
CA ALA A 644 -5.61 -23.17 5.38
C ALA A 644 -6.10 -22.04 4.46
N ALA A 645 -5.86 -22.15 3.16
CA ALA A 645 -6.27 -21.11 2.21
C ALA A 645 -7.79 -20.88 2.26
N THR A 646 -8.23 -19.63 2.49
CA THR A 646 -9.65 -19.28 2.52
C THR A 646 -10.22 -19.11 1.10
N GLY A 647 -11.45 -19.57 0.85
CA GLY A 647 -12.18 -19.28 -0.40
C GLY A 647 -12.21 -20.37 -1.47
N GLY A 648 -12.63 -21.59 -1.11
CA GLY A 648 -12.95 -22.66 -2.07
C GLY A 648 -11.77 -23.51 -2.57
N LYS A 649 -10.56 -23.31 -2.02
CA LYS A 649 -9.39 -24.18 -2.25
C LYS A 649 -9.25 -25.18 -1.10
N GLU A 650 -10.15 -26.17 -1.02
CA GLU A 650 -10.01 -27.27 -0.04
C GLU A 650 -8.63 -27.94 -0.19
N GLY A 651 -7.84 -27.99 0.89
CA GLY A 651 -6.55 -28.68 0.92
C GLY A 651 -5.33 -27.90 0.39
N ALA A 652 -5.35 -26.57 0.42
CA ALA A 652 -4.18 -25.72 0.14
C ALA A 652 -3.59 -25.04 1.39
N VAL A 653 -2.32 -24.69 1.32
CA VAL A 653 -1.47 -24.19 2.41
C VAL A 653 -0.88 -22.84 2.02
N GLU A 654 -0.99 -21.83 2.89
CA GLU A 654 -0.52 -20.43 2.70
C GLU A 654 0.46 -20.02 3.80
N PHE A 655 1.62 -19.43 3.46
CA PHE A 655 2.57 -18.93 4.46
C PHE A 655 2.00 -17.70 5.18
N ALA A 656 2.09 -17.64 6.50
CA ALA A 656 1.70 -16.45 7.26
C ALA A 656 2.43 -15.16 6.84
N HIS A 657 3.61 -15.28 6.21
CA HIS A 657 4.34 -14.15 5.64
C HIS A 657 5.00 -14.51 4.31
N LYS A 658 4.67 -13.75 3.26
CA LYS A 658 5.18 -13.94 1.89
C LYS A 658 6.71 -14.02 1.82
N SER A 659 7.41 -13.11 2.49
CA SER A 659 8.87 -13.08 2.49
C SER A 659 9.52 -14.33 3.10
N PHE A 660 8.83 -15.05 3.99
CA PHE A 660 9.37 -16.28 4.56
C PHE A 660 9.24 -17.45 3.57
N GLY A 661 8.14 -17.51 2.81
CA GLY A 661 8.00 -18.45 1.69
C GLY A 661 9.03 -18.19 0.58
N GLU A 662 9.30 -16.91 0.27
CA GLU A 662 10.36 -16.50 -0.67
C GLU A 662 11.75 -16.92 -0.18
N PHE A 663 12.04 -16.76 1.13
CA PHE A 663 13.29 -17.24 1.74
C PHE A 663 13.45 -18.78 1.64
N LEU A 664 12.40 -19.55 1.93
CA LEU A 664 12.44 -21.02 1.80
C LEU A 664 12.63 -21.47 0.35
N CYS A 665 12.03 -20.76 -0.60
CA CYS A 665 12.28 -20.98 -2.02
C CYS A 665 13.73 -20.69 -2.40
N ALA A 666 14.31 -19.60 -1.89
CA ALA A 666 15.71 -19.27 -2.11
C ALA A 666 16.66 -20.33 -1.51
N GLU A 667 16.35 -20.86 -0.33
CA GLU A 667 17.10 -21.96 0.28
C GLU A 667 17.07 -23.22 -0.58
N ARG A 668 15.89 -23.57 -1.13
CA ARG A 668 15.78 -24.71 -2.06
C ARG A 668 16.61 -24.50 -3.33
N LEU A 669 16.57 -23.29 -3.89
CA LEU A 669 17.35 -22.95 -5.09
C LEU A 669 18.85 -23.05 -4.81
N LYS A 670 19.31 -22.50 -3.67
CA LYS A 670 20.71 -22.54 -3.24
C LYS A 670 21.27 -23.97 -3.26
N GLU A 671 20.56 -24.93 -2.64
CA GLU A 671 20.95 -26.34 -2.59
C GLU A 671 21.16 -26.93 -4.00
N SER A 672 20.25 -26.64 -4.93
CA SER A 672 20.39 -27.10 -6.32
C SER A 672 21.54 -26.41 -7.05
N LEU A 673 21.69 -25.09 -6.91
CA LEU A 673 22.77 -24.35 -7.58
C LEU A 673 24.16 -24.81 -7.10
N GLU A 674 24.32 -25.14 -5.82
CA GLU A 674 25.55 -25.72 -5.29
C GLU A 674 25.83 -27.10 -5.91
N ASN A 675 24.83 -27.99 -5.94
CA ASN A 675 24.92 -29.30 -6.58
C ASN A 675 25.26 -29.22 -8.07
N TRP A 676 24.74 -28.22 -8.79
CA TRP A 676 25.08 -27.97 -10.21
C TRP A 676 26.56 -27.67 -10.42
N THR A 677 27.31 -27.29 -9.39
CA THR A 677 28.73 -26.98 -9.51
C THR A 677 29.64 -28.04 -8.90
N GLU A 678 29.09 -29.14 -8.37
CA GLU A 678 29.88 -30.19 -7.75
C GLU A 678 30.77 -30.93 -8.75
N PRO A 679 32.06 -31.17 -8.42
CA PRO A 679 33.00 -31.74 -9.36
C PRO A 679 32.79 -33.26 -9.44
N GLY A 680 32.83 -33.81 -10.65
CA GLY A 680 32.77 -35.24 -10.88
C GLY A 680 33.91 -36.01 -10.18
N ARG A 681 33.76 -37.34 -10.06
CA ARG A 681 34.81 -38.21 -9.50
C ARG A 681 36.17 -37.94 -10.19
N ARG A 682 37.21 -37.70 -9.38
CA ARG A 682 38.58 -37.33 -9.82
C ARG A 682 38.70 -35.95 -10.51
N GLY A 683 37.74 -35.04 -10.30
CA GLY A 683 37.79 -33.67 -10.80
C GLY A 683 37.55 -33.52 -12.31
N ARG A 684 37.00 -34.54 -12.97
CA ARG A 684 36.58 -34.45 -14.39
C ARG A 684 35.08 -34.28 -14.48
N GLY A 685 34.63 -33.27 -15.24
CA GLY A 685 33.21 -32.96 -15.42
C GLY A 685 32.52 -32.59 -14.10
N PHE A 686 31.19 -32.68 -14.09
CA PHE A 686 30.34 -32.40 -12.93
C PHE A 686 29.69 -33.71 -12.44
N ASN A 687 29.31 -33.75 -11.15
CA ASN A 687 28.54 -34.87 -10.60
C ASN A 687 27.19 -35.01 -11.31
N LEU A 688 26.58 -33.87 -11.67
CA LEU A 688 25.28 -33.80 -12.33
C LEU A 688 25.41 -33.79 -13.87
N PRO A 689 24.90 -34.81 -14.59
CA PRO A 689 24.88 -34.84 -16.06
C PRO A 689 24.11 -33.67 -16.67
N GLU A 690 24.44 -33.27 -17.91
CA GLU A 690 23.79 -32.14 -18.61
C GLU A 690 22.28 -32.32 -18.77
N GLU A 691 21.81 -33.51 -19.20
CA GLU A 691 20.38 -33.79 -19.35
C GLU A 691 19.61 -33.59 -18.03
N GLN A 692 20.23 -33.97 -16.90
CA GLN A 692 19.64 -33.78 -15.59
C GLN A 692 19.67 -32.31 -15.14
N LEU A 693 20.78 -31.59 -15.41
CA LEU A 693 20.85 -30.15 -15.18
C LEU A 693 19.72 -29.42 -15.92
N HIS A 694 19.54 -29.68 -17.22
CA HIS A 694 18.51 -29.01 -18.02
C HIS A 694 17.13 -29.28 -17.46
N TRP A 695 16.83 -30.51 -17.05
CA TRP A 695 15.57 -30.82 -16.36
C TRP A 695 15.42 -30.06 -15.04
N GLU A 696 16.45 -30.01 -14.19
CA GLU A 696 16.39 -29.26 -12.93
C GLU A 696 16.19 -27.76 -13.15
N ILE A 697 16.80 -27.19 -14.19
CA ILE A 697 16.56 -25.81 -14.62
C ILE A 697 15.09 -25.61 -14.99
N TYR A 698 14.48 -26.46 -15.81
CA TYR A 698 13.04 -26.37 -16.12
C TYR A 698 12.15 -26.63 -14.90
N ASP A 699 12.52 -27.57 -14.02
CA ASP A 699 11.72 -27.89 -12.85
C ASP A 699 11.70 -26.76 -11.82
N LEU A 700 12.84 -26.12 -11.61
CA LEU A 700 13.04 -25.07 -10.61
C LEU A 700 12.81 -23.67 -11.15
N LEU A 701 12.93 -23.43 -12.46
CA LEU A 701 12.84 -22.08 -13.04
C LEU A 701 11.73 -21.96 -14.09
N GLY A 702 11.06 -23.06 -14.48
CA GLY A 702 9.96 -23.06 -15.44
C GLY A 702 8.60 -22.66 -14.86
N TYR A 703 8.59 -21.70 -13.95
CA TYR A 703 7.39 -21.14 -13.35
C TYR A 703 7.58 -19.64 -13.13
N GLY A 704 6.49 -18.87 -13.20
CA GLY A 704 6.44 -17.47 -12.80
C GLY A 704 7.70 -16.66 -13.16
N GLY A 705 8.09 -15.71 -12.33
CA GLY A 705 9.43 -15.15 -12.42
C GLY A 705 9.98 -14.99 -11.02
N LEU A 706 11.29 -15.14 -10.87
CA LEU A 706 11.95 -14.91 -9.59
C LEU A 706 11.70 -13.46 -9.17
N THR A 707 11.25 -13.29 -7.93
CA THR A 707 11.11 -11.95 -7.35
C THR A 707 12.48 -11.43 -6.91
N PRO A 708 12.67 -10.10 -6.84
CA PRO A 708 13.90 -9.51 -6.32
C PRO A 708 14.27 -10.05 -4.94
N GLU A 709 13.28 -10.28 -4.08
CA GLU A 709 13.52 -10.81 -2.73
C GLU A 709 14.05 -12.24 -2.76
N ILE A 710 13.53 -13.12 -3.64
CA ILE A 710 14.04 -14.49 -3.77
C ILE A 710 15.49 -14.46 -4.23
N VAL A 711 15.80 -13.62 -5.22
CA VAL A 711 17.13 -13.48 -5.80
C VAL A 711 18.11 -12.92 -4.77
N GLU A 712 17.71 -11.88 -4.04
CA GLU A 712 18.48 -11.28 -2.96
C GLU A 712 18.80 -12.31 -1.87
N TYR A 713 17.79 -13.05 -1.40
CA TYR A 713 17.99 -14.13 -0.43
C TYR A 713 18.90 -15.23 -0.96
N LEU A 714 18.72 -15.63 -2.23
CA LEU A 714 19.51 -16.67 -2.87
C LEU A 714 20.99 -16.27 -2.94
N MET A 715 21.29 -15.06 -3.42
CA MET A 715 22.66 -14.59 -3.56
C MET A 715 23.36 -14.44 -2.20
N ALA A 716 22.68 -13.94 -1.19
CA ALA A 716 23.25 -13.86 0.14
C ALA A 716 23.41 -15.24 0.81
N LEU A 717 22.50 -16.20 0.56
CA LEU A 717 22.65 -17.59 1.01
C LEU A 717 23.84 -18.31 0.35
N LEU A 718 24.05 -18.12 -0.95
CA LEU A 718 25.18 -18.70 -1.69
C LEU A 718 26.52 -18.14 -1.19
N THR A 719 26.55 -16.86 -0.84
CA THR A 719 27.80 -16.16 -0.51
C THR A 719 28.16 -16.21 0.97
N ALA A 720 27.25 -16.72 1.81
CA ALA A 720 27.50 -16.96 3.21
C ALA A 720 28.66 -17.94 3.42
N ILE A 721 29.50 -17.66 4.42
CA ILE A 721 30.60 -18.54 4.83
C ILE A 721 30.07 -19.45 5.95
N PRO A 722 30.12 -20.80 5.79
CA PRO A 722 29.67 -21.72 6.82
C PRO A 722 30.43 -21.56 8.15
N GLU A 723 29.76 -21.80 9.28
CA GLU A 723 30.37 -21.73 10.61
C GLU A 723 31.61 -22.66 10.69
N GLY A 724 32.80 -22.08 10.92
CA GLY A 724 34.06 -22.81 11.02
C GLY A 724 34.84 -23.02 9.70
N ALA A 725 34.32 -22.54 8.57
CA ALA A 725 35.02 -22.51 7.29
C ALA A 725 35.76 -21.18 7.07
N THR A 726 36.88 -21.21 6.35
CA THR A 726 37.64 -20.00 5.98
C THR A 726 37.16 -19.36 4.67
N GLU A 727 36.47 -20.13 3.82
CA GLU A 727 35.98 -19.71 2.50
C GLU A 727 34.60 -20.33 2.23
N SER A 728 33.80 -19.68 1.37
CA SER A 728 32.53 -20.22 0.90
C SER A 728 32.78 -21.38 -0.09
N GLU A 729 31.94 -22.41 -0.05
CA GLU A 729 31.96 -23.50 -1.04
C GLU A 729 31.39 -23.09 -2.41
N PHE A 730 30.84 -21.87 -2.50
CA PHE A 730 30.23 -21.33 -3.71
C PHE A 730 31.25 -21.18 -4.84
N ARG A 731 30.88 -21.71 -6.02
CA ARG A 731 31.73 -21.70 -7.23
C ARG A 731 31.10 -20.82 -8.32
N PRO A 732 31.11 -19.48 -8.16
CA PRO A 732 30.38 -18.55 -9.04
C PRO A 732 30.80 -18.67 -10.51
N VAL A 733 32.09 -18.83 -10.79
CA VAL A 733 32.60 -18.96 -12.17
C VAL A 733 32.06 -20.22 -12.84
N LYS A 734 31.96 -21.34 -12.12
CA LYS A 734 31.46 -22.61 -12.68
C LYS A 734 29.95 -22.57 -12.87
N LEU A 735 29.23 -21.97 -11.92
CA LEU A 735 27.80 -21.78 -12.05
C LEU A 735 27.48 -20.90 -13.27
N PHE A 736 28.17 -19.76 -13.39
CA PHE A 736 28.03 -18.83 -14.52
C PHE A 736 28.23 -19.55 -15.85
N GLN A 737 29.32 -20.29 -16.02
CA GLN A 737 29.61 -21.05 -17.24
C GLN A 737 28.49 -22.02 -17.63
N ARG A 738 27.92 -22.75 -16.66
CA ARG A 738 26.83 -23.72 -16.95
C ARG A 738 25.50 -23.03 -17.28
N LEU A 739 25.21 -21.91 -16.62
CA LEU A 739 23.99 -21.13 -16.89
C LEU A 739 24.08 -20.39 -18.21
N GLU A 740 25.25 -19.86 -18.56
CA GLU A 740 25.49 -19.15 -19.82
C GLU A 740 25.38 -20.11 -21.01
N ASP A 741 25.96 -21.31 -20.91
CA ASP A 741 25.79 -22.37 -21.92
C ASP A 741 24.31 -22.71 -22.15
N PHE A 742 23.56 -22.93 -21.06
CA PHE A 742 22.12 -23.16 -21.15
C PHE A 742 21.38 -21.97 -21.79
N TYR A 743 21.70 -20.74 -21.39
CA TYR A 743 21.07 -19.53 -21.91
C TYR A 743 21.28 -19.37 -23.42
N LEU A 744 22.49 -19.60 -23.92
CA LEU A 744 22.79 -19.51 -25.36
C LEU A 744 22.02 -20.56 -26.15
N ARG A 745 22.02 -21.82 -25.69
CA ARG A 745 21.26 -22.92 -26.31
C ARG A 745 19.74 -22.69 -26.28
N TRP A 746 19.25 -22.07 -25.20
CA TRP A 746 17.86 -21.65 -25.10
C TRP A 746 17.52 -20.54 -26.11
N CYS A 747 18.40 -19.55 -26.29
CA CYS A 747 18.23 -18.50 -27.31
C CYS A 747 18.19 -19.07 -28.74
N GLU A 748 18.88 -20.20 -28.97
CA GLU A 748 18.89 -20.92 -30.25
C GLU A 748 17.66 -21.82 -30.46
N GLY A 749 16.77 -21.97 -29.47
CA GLY A 749 15.56 -22.79 -29.56
C GLY A 749 15.77 -24.29 -29.33
N GLU A 750 16.97 -24.72 -28.89
CA GLU A 750 17.33 -26.15 -28.82
C GLU A 750 16.35 -26.99 -27.99
N PHE A 751 15.82 -26.44 -26.91
CA PHE A 751 14.97 -27.16 -25.96
C PHE A 751 13.51 -27.30 -26.40
N ILE A 752 13.11 -26.67 -27.52
CA ILE A 752 11.73 -26.69 -28.04
C ILE A 752 11.60 -27.34 -29.42
N ASP A 753 12.68 -27.45 -30.20
CA ASP A 753 12.59 -27.80 -31.63
C ASP A 753 12.68 -29.31 -31.96
N LEU A 754 13.18 -30.19 -31.07
CA LEU A 754 13.73 -31.50 -31.51
C LEU A 754 13.46 -32.76 -30.63
N ALA A 755 12.40 -32.81 -29.81
CA ALA A 755 12.13 -33.98 -28.94
C ALA A 755 10.73 -34.60 -29.10
N GLU A 756 10.59 -35.91 -28.79
CA GLU A 756 9.28 -36.59 -28.66
C GLU A 756 8.41 -35.99 -27.53
N GLU A 757 9.04 -35.58 -26.42
CA GLU A 757 8.48 -34.72 -25.37
C GLU A 757 9.56 -33.72 -24.93
N THR A 758 9.33 -32.41 -25.14
CA THR A 758 10.27 -31.35 -24.74
C THR A 758 10.27 -31.14 -23.23
N LEU A 759 11.34 -30.57 -22.67
CA LEU A 759 11.43 -30.28 -21.22
C LEU A 759 10.31 -29.34 -20.76
N ALA A 760 9.97 -28.33 -21.59
CA ALA A 760 8.84 -27.44 -21.37
C ALA A 760 7.50 -28.19 -21.32
N GLN A 761 7.26 -29.16 -22.21
CA GLN A 761 6.05 -30.00 -22.20
C GLN A 761 5.96 -30.86 -20.95
N LYS A 762 7.07 -31.51 -20.60
CA LYS A 762 7.16 -32.34 -19.40
C LYS A 762 6.82 -31.54 -18.14
N LYS A 763 7.39 -30.34 -17.98
CA LYS A 763 7.09 -29.45 -16.84
C LYS A 763 5.66 -28.91 -16.88
N THR A 764 5.15 -28.51 -18.04
CA THR A 764 3.76 -28.09 -18.23
C THR A 764 2.77 -29.16 -17.77
N ARG A 765 2.99 -30.40 -18.17
CA ARG A 765 2.15 -31.54 -17.78
C ARG A 765 2.20 -31.80 -16.28
N GLN A 766 3.36 -31.59 -15.64
CA GLN A 766 3.50 -31.68 -14.19
C GLN A 766 2.66 -30.61 -13.48
N LEU A 767 2.73 -29.35 -13.93
CA LEU A 767 1.98 -28.22 -13.37
C LEU A 767 0.45 -28.38 -13.58
N GLN A 768 0.03 -28.82 -14.77
CA GLN A 768 -1.40 -29.06 -15.05
C GLN A 768 -2.00 -30.16 -14.16
N LYS A 769 -1.24 -31.24 -13.89
CA LYS A 769 -1.67 -32.28 -12.92
C LYS A 769 -1.85 -31.73 -11.50
N GLN A 770 -1.23 -30.60 -11.19
CA GLN A 770 -1.28 -29.92 -9.88
C GLN A 770 -2.32 -28.80 -9.85
N GLY A 771 -3.11 -28.62 -10.92
CA GLY A 771 -4.14 -27.58 -11.01
C GLY A 771 -3.61 -26.21 -11.42
N ILE A 772 -2.34 -26.11 -11.81
CA ILE A 772 -1.72 -24.88 -12.32
C ILE A 772 -1.88 -24.84 -13.83
N GLN A 773 -2.64 -23.87 -14.33
CA GLN A 773 -2.88 -23.69 -15.76
C GLN A 773 -1.80 -22.79 -16.38
N LEU A 774 -0.60 -23.34 -16.58
CA LEU A 774 0.45 -22.72 -17.40
C LEU A 774 0.56 -23.43 -18.75
N GLY A 775 0.80 -22.66 -19.80
CA GLY A 775 1.09 -23.16 -21.14
C GLY A 775 2.56 -23.51 -21.33
N GLN A 776 2.86 -24.36 -22.31
CA GLN A 776 4.24 -24.75 -22.66
C GLN A 776 5.14 -23.55 -22.93
N ARG A 777 4.66 -22.59 -23.72
CA ARG A 777 5.42 -21.37 -24.04
C ARG A 777 5.71 -20.53 -22.80
N GLN A 778 4.78 -20.46 -21.85
CA GLN A 778 4.98 -19.75 -20.58
C GLN A 778 6.09 -20.39 -19.76
N VAL A 779 6.04 -21.72 -19.62
CA VAL A 779 7.09 -22.47 -18.90
C VAL A 779 8.45 -22.20 -19.52
N ASP A 780 8.56 -22.27 -20.84
CA ASP A 780 9.83 -22.06 -21.56
C ASP A 780 10.37 -20.64 -21.43
N VAL A 781 9.52 -19.63 -21.65
CA VAL A 781 9.88 -18.22 -21.44
C VAL A 781 10.33 -17.99 -20.00
N TYR A 782 9.59 -18.49 -19.02
CA TYR A 782 9.95 -18.34 -17.60
C TYR A 782 11.30 -18.98 -17.29
N THR A 783 11.58 -20.17 -17.83
CA THR A 783 12.89 -20.81 -17.66
C THR A 783 14.02 -19.93 -18.18
N GLY A 784 13.94 -19.46 -19.43
CA GLY A 784 14.99 -18.62 -20.03
C GLY A 784 15.19 -17.28 -19.29
N LEU A 785 14.09 -16.60 -18.97
CA LEU A 785 14.14 -15.31 -18.25
C LEU A 785 14.69 -15.47 -16.83
N ASN A 786 14.31 -16.51 -16.10
CA ASN A 786 14.84 -16.76 -14.76
C ASN A 786 16.33 -17.13 -14.79
N VAL A 787 16.80 -17.85 -15.81
CA VAL A 787 18.25 -18.06 -16.02
C VAL A 787 18.96 -16.74 -16.31
N MET A 788 18.37 -15.88 -17.15
CA MET A 788 18.91 -14.55 -17.43
C MET A 788 19.03 -13.70 -16.16
N ILE A 789 18.03 -13.74 -15.26
CA ILE A 789 18.11 -13.07 -13.94
C ILE A 789 19.32 -13.54 -13.15
N LEU A 790 19.53 -14.86 -13.03
CA LEU A 790 20.67 -15.41 -12.30
C LEU A 790 22.01 -15.00 -12.93
N LEU A 791 22.11 -14.94 -14.26
CA LEU A 791 23.31 -14.49 -14.96
C LEU A 791 23.61 -13.00 -14.71
N LEU A 792 22.58 -12.14 -14.73
CA LEU A 792 22.70 -10.72 -14.42
C LEU A 792 23.19 -10.51 -12.98
N GLU A 793 22.71 -11.31 -12.03
CA GLU A 793 23.10 -11.21 -10.62
C GLU A 793 24.50 -11.74 -10.35
N LEU A 794 24.90 -12.83 -11.00
CA LEU A 794 26.28 -13.30 -10.95
C LEU A 794 27.25 -12.25 -11.52
N HIS A 795 26.85 -11.56 -12.59
CA HIS A 795 27.61 -10.45 -13.15
C HIS A 795 27.75 -9.29 -12.15
N ARG A 796 26.63 -8.82 -11.57
CA ARG A 796 26.66 -7.77 -10.53
C ARG A 796 27.52 -8.15 -9.32
N TYR A 797 27.38 -9.38 -8.84
CA TYR A 797 28.20 -9.92 -7.76
C TYR A 797 29.69 -9.85 -8.10
N ALA A 798 30.08 -10.17 -9.33
CA ALA A 798 31.46 -10.13 -9.79
C ALA A 798 32.01 -8.70 -9.91
N LEU A 799 31.20 -7.71 -10.30
CA LEU A 799 31.63 -6.29 -10.40
C LEU A 799 32.19 -5.75 -9.08
N SER A 800 31.62 -6.18 -7.95
CA SER A 800 32.08 -5.78 -6.61
C SER A 800 33.40 -6.45 -6.16
N ARG A 801 33.95 -7.39 -6.94
CA ARG A 801 35.08 -8.25 -6.53
C ARG A 801 36.18 -8.29 -7.59
N ASN A 802 37.34 -7.73 -7.26
CA ASN A 802 38.50 -7.66 -8.15
C ASN A 802 38.96 -9.01 -8.73
N GLU A 803 38.77 -10.12 -8.02
CA GLU A 803 39.20 -11.45 -8.47
C GLU A 803 38.23 -12.11 -9.47
N LEU A 804 37.00 -11.59 -9.57
CA LEU A 804 35.91 -12.15 -10.38
C LEU A 804 35.48 -11.24 -11.53
N LYS A 805 35.69 -9.92 -11.44
CA LYS A 805 35.23 -8.94 -12.44
C LYS A 805 35.66 -9.25 -13.88
N ASP A 806 36.85 -9.85 -14.06
CA ASP A 806 37.38 -10.21 -15.38
C ASP A 806 37.01 -11.65 -15.81
N LYS A 807 36.35 -12.42 -14.92
CA LYS A 807 35.99 -13.83 -15.14
C LYS A 807 34.50 -14.06 -15.35
N ILE A 808 33.67 -13.13 -14.90
CA ILE A 808 32.21 -13.22 -14.95
C ILE A 808 31.67 -11.91 -15.53
N ILE A 809 31.52 -11.91 -16.85
CA ILE A 809 30.93 -10.79 -17.59
C ILE A 809 29.80 -11.36 -18.42
N PHE A 810 28.58 -10.94 -18.14
CA PHE A 810 27.42 -11.42 -18.88
C PHE A 810 27.08 -10.47 -20.02
N TYR A 811 27.18 -10.97 -21.25
CA TYR A 811 26.75 -10.26 -22.45
C TYR A 811 25.52 -10.98 -23.03
N PRO A 812 24.29 -10.50 -22.75
CA PRO A 812 23.07 -11.12 -23.28
C PRO A 812 23.11 -11.31 -24.80
N CYS A 813 23.66 -10.33 -25.54
CA CYS A 813 23.78 -10.39 -26.99
C CYS A 813 25.12 -11.00 -27.48
N GLY A 814 25.95 -11.53 -26.60
CA GLY A 814 27.36 -11.87 -26.89
C GLY A 814 28.29 -10.65 -26.78
N GLU A 815 29.60 -10.88 -26.67
CA GLU A 815 30.59 -9.81 -26.52
C GLU A 815 30.72 -9.02 -27.83
N TYR A 816 30.59 -7.69 -27.75
CA TYR A 816 30.61 -6.81 -28.91
C TYR A 816 31.91 -6.96 -29.73
N GLY A 817 31.78 -7.06 -31.05
CA GLY A 817 32.91 -7.26 -31.96
C GLY A 817 33.42 -8.70 -32.09
N THR A 818 32.81 -9.68 -31.40
CA THR A 818 33.13 -11.11 -31.54
C THR A 818 32.18 -11.83 -32.51
N GLU A 819 32.56 -13.03 -32.98
CA GLU A 819 31.70 -13.85 -33.85
C GLU A 819 30.39 -14.31 -33.17
N GLY A 820 30.37 -14.38 -31.83
CA GLY A 820 29.19 -14.77 -31.05
C GLY A 820 28.18 -13.65 -30.81
N PHE A 821 28.48 -12.43 -31.26
CA PHE A 821 27.62 -11.27 -31.09
C PHE A 821 26.43 -11.29 -32.05
N ASP A 822 25.22 -11.27 -31.50
CA ASP A 822 23.97 -11.08 -32.23
C ASP A 822 23.22 -9.87 -31.68
N LYS A 823 23.32 -8.76 -32.43
CA LYS A 823 22.65 -7.50 -32.11
C LYS A 823 21.13 -7.62 -31.97
N THR A 824 20.50 -8.65 -32.54
CA THR A 824 19.03 -8.86 -32.50
C THR A 824 18.58 -9.86 -31.45
N ARG A 825 19.50 -10.53 -30.75
CA ARG A 825 19.16 -11.60 -29.80
C ARG A 825 18.19 -11.13 -28.73
N LEU A 826 18.47 -10.00 -28.08
CA LEU A 826 17.59 -9.49 -27.02
C LEU A 826 16.22 -9.07 -27.57
N LEU A 827 16.14 -8.51 -28.77
CA LEU A 827 14.87 -8.20 -29.46
C LEU A 827 14.03 -9.48 -29.69
N HIS A 828 14.66 -10.58 -30.08
CA HIS A 828 13.98 -11.88 -30.22
C HIS A 828 13.49 -12.42 -28.87
N ILE A 829 14.31 -12.34 -27.82
CA ILE A 829 13.93 -12.75 -26.46
C ILE A 829 12.72 -11.95 -25.98
N ILE A 830 12.73 -10.64 -26.17
CA ILE A 830 11.64 -9.74 -25.78
C ILE A 830 10.37 -10.11 -26.55
N SER A 831 10.46 -10.22 -27.88
CA SER A 831 9.33 -10.60 -28.73
C SER A 831 8.75 -11.97 -28.37
N TYR A 832 9.61 -12.93 -28.03
CA TYR A 832 9.19 -14.27 -27.61
C TYR A 832 8.50 -14.24 -26.24
N SER A 833 9.00 -13.40 -25.33
CA SER A 833 8.45 -13.22 -23.98
C SER A 833 7.12 -12.46 -23.97
N ASP A 834 6.94 -11.48 -24.85
CA ASP A 834 5.70 -10.69 -24.91
C ASP A 834 4.53 -11.50 -25.51
N CYS A 835 4.80 -12.67 -26.09
CA CYS A 835 3.77 -13.61 -26.49
C CYS A 835 2.98 -14.21 -25.31
N ILE A 836 3.49 -14.14 -24.07
CA ILE A 836 2.81 -14.71 -22.89
C ILE A 836 1.98 -13.70 -22.09
N GLY A 837 1.98 -12.44 -22.51
CA GLY A 837 1.22 -11.34 -21.93
C GLY A 837 1.86 -9.99 -22.27
N ILE A 838 1.08 -8.91 -22.14
CA ILE A 838 1.56 -7.54 -22.36
C ILE A 838 2.82 -7.30 -21.51
N ASP A 839 3.89 -6.79 -22.14
CA ASP A 839 5.18 -6.49 -21.51
C ASP A 839 5.73 -7.66 -20.66
N GLY A 840 5.60 -8.89 -21.17
CA GLY A 840 5.98 -10.12 -20.50
C GLY A 840 7.46 -10.15 -20.10
N PHE A 841 8.33 -9.62 -20.95
CA PHE A 841 9.75 -9.46 -20.63
C PHE A 841 9.97 -8.48 -19.48
N LEU A 842 9.47 -7.25 -19.64
CA LEU A 842 9.69 -6.13 -18.72
C LEU A 842 9.20 -6.46 -17.31
N ARG A 843 8.02 -7.09 -17.18
CA ARG A 843 7.45 -7.50 -15.88
C ARG A 843 8.38 -8.44 -15.09
N LYS A 844 9.24 -9.19 -15.76
CA LYS A 844 10.10 -10.19 -15.14
C LYS A 844 11.53 -9.72 -14.98
N ILE A 845 12.07 -9.08 -16.01
CA ILE A 845 13.48 -8.72 -16.07
C ILE A 845 13.72 -7.26 -15.67
N GLY A 846 12.71 -6.39 -15.75
CA GLY A 846 12.87 -4.93 -15.66
C GLY A 846 13.67 -4.42 -14.46
N GLU A 847 13.48 -5.02 -13.28
CA GLU A 847 14.20 -4.62 -12.05
C GLU A 847 15.65 -5.13 -12.00
N PHE A 848 15.98 -6.14 -12.82
CA PHE A 848 17.26 -6.82 -12.85
C PHE A 848 18.19 -6.32 -13.97
N LEU A 849 17.82 -5.28 -14.73
CA LEU A 849 18.60 -4.78 -15.87
C LEU A 849 19.77 -3.86 -15.47
N SER A 850 20.00 -3.59 -14.19
CA SER A 850 21.11 -2.72 -13.77
C SER A 850 22.46 -3.34 -14.11
N HIS A 851 23.40 -2.50 -14.56
CA HIS A 851 24.73 -2.88 -15.03
C HIS A 851 24.77 -3.86 -16.22
N ILE A 852 23.67 -4.06 -16.94
CA ILE A 852 23.62 -4.95 -18.10
C ILE A 852 24.54 -4.46 -19.23
N LYS A 853 25.19 -5.40 -19.95
CA LYS A 853 26.07 -5.12 -21.10
C LYS A 853 25.35 -5.32 -22.43
N LEU A 854 24.89 -4.23 -23.04
CA LEU A 854 24.11 -4.19 -24.28
C LEU A 854 24.75 -3.33 -25.38
N ILE A 855 26.08 -3.21 -25.34
CA ILE A 855 26.88 -2.48 -26.32
C ILE A 855 26.50 -2.92 -27.75
N GLY A 856 26.11 -1.96 -28.60
CA GLY A 856 25.73 -2.21 -29.99
C GLY A 856 24.45 -3.02 -30.22
N ALA A 857 23.68 -3.33 -29.17
CA ALA A 857 22.45 -4.10 -29.29
C ALA A 857 21.36 -3.31 -30.05
N ASN A 858 20.46 -4.02 -30.72
CA ASN A 858 19.27 -3.42 -31.33
C ASN A 858 18.06 -3.61 -30.42
N LEU A 859 17.58 -2.49 -29.85
CA LEU A 859 16.39 -2.42 -29.00
C LEU A 859 15.37 -1.41 -29.53
N SER A 860 15.45 -1.10 -30.83
CA SER A 860 14.50 -0.20 -31.47
C SER A 860 13.06 -0.69 -31.31
N HIS A 861 12.14 0.25 -31.09
CA HIS A 861 10.69 0.02 -30.91
C HIS A 861 10.27 -0.78 -29.67
N ILE A 862 11.19 -1.08 -28.73
CA ILE A 862 10.89 -1.85 -27.52
C ILE A 862 10.28 -0.95 -26.42
N LYS A 863 9.45 -1.53 -25.55
CA LYS A 863 8.96 -0.89 -24.33
C LYS A 863 9.74 -1.38 -23.10
N LEU A 864 10.43 -0.47 -22.43
CA LEU A 864 11.16 -0.66 -21.17
C LEU A 864 10.75 0.39 -20.12
N ILE A 865 9.46 0.73 -20.09
CA ILE A 865 8.86 1.72 -19.19
C ILE A 865 9.17 1.37 -17.73
N GLY A 866 9.78 2.29 -16.99
CA GLY A 866 10.11 2.08 -15.58
C GLY A 866 11.18 1.03 -15.30
N ALA A 867 11.91 0.53 -16.31
CA ALA A 867 12.98 -0.43 -16.12
C ALA A 867 14.14 0.15 -15.30
N ASN A 868 14.84 -0.68 -14.54
CA ASN A 868 16.07 -0.31 -13.85
C ASN A 868 17.28 -0.66 -14.73
N LEU A 869 17.77 0.34 -15.47
CA LEU A 869 18.96 0.30 -16.33
C LEU A 869 20.13 1.10 -15.71
N SER A 870 20.12 1.33 -14.40
CA SER A 870 21.19 2.07 -13.72
C SER A 870 22.55 1.41 -13.95
N GLY A 871 23.54 2.23 -14.33
CA GLY A 871 24.90 1.77 -14.65
C GLY A 871 25.00 0.81 -15.84
N ALA A 872 23.94 0.65 -16.65
CA ALA A 872 23.95 -0.18 -17.84
C ALA A 872 24.94 0.36 -18.89
N ASP A 873 25.45 -0.54 -19.73
CA ASP A 873 26.31 -0.19 -20.85
C ASP A 873 25.55 -0.42 -22.15
N LEU A 874 25.01 0.67 -22.67
CA LEU A 874 24.19 0.75 -23.88
C LEU A 874 24.95 1.46 -25.01
N SER A 875 26.26 1.70 -24.87
CA SER A 875 27.05 2.41 -25.86
C SER A 875 26.88 1.83 -27.28
N ASP A 876 26.77 2.70 -28.28
CA ASP A 876 26.51 2.38 -29.68
C ASP A 876 25.22 1.55 -29.96
N ALA A 877 24.32 1.39 -28.98
CA ALA A 877 23.07 0.65 -29.18
C ALA A 877 22.10 1.43 -30.07
N ASN A 878 21.29 0.68 -30.84
CA ASN A 878 20.16 1.25 -31.57
C ASN A 878 18.91 1.22 -30.68
N LEU A 879 18.53 2.38 -30.16
CA LEU A 879 17.40 2.62 -29.27
C LEU A 879 16.30 3.46 -29.93
N ARG A 880 16.27 3.49 -31.28
CA ARG A 880 15.32 4.32 -32.03
C ARG A 880 13.88 3.95 -31.68
N ASN A 881 13.02 4.94 -31.44
CA ASN A 881 11.61 4.73 -31.04
C ASN A 881 11.43 3.86 -29.78
N ILE A 882 12.43 3.71 -28.91
CA ILE A 882 12.27 2.97 -27.66
C ILE A 882 11.36 3.75 -26.69
N ASP A 883 10.60 3.04 -25.86
CA ASP A 883 9.85 3.64 -24.76
C ASP A 883 10.53 3.34 -23.42
N LEU A 884 11.29 4.30 -22.92
CA LEU A 884 12.00 4.32 -21.64
C LEU A 884 11.35 5.29 -20.64
N SER A 885 10.05 5.59 -20.81
CA SER A 885 9.35 6.53 -19.93
C SER A 885 9.47 6.08 -18.47
N GLY A 886 9.91 6.98 -17.59
CA GLY A 886 10.13 6.71 -16.16
C GLY A 886 11.22 5.67 -15.84
N ALA A 887 12.02 5.22 -16.80
CA ALA A 887 13.11 4.29 -16.54
C ALA A 887 14.22 4.93 -15.69
N ASN A 888 14.90 4.12 -14.88
CA ASN A 888 16.11 4.54 -14.17
C ASN A 888 17.34 4.18 -14.98
N LEU A 889 18.00 5.18 -15.58
CA LEU A 889 19.22 5.08 -16.36
C LEU A 889 20.42 5.72 -15.63
N SER A 890 20.30 6.07 -14.34
CA SER A 890 21.34 6.82 -13.63
C SER A 890 22.73 6.17 -13.77
N GLY A 891 23.74 6.94 -14.17
CA GLY A 891 25.11 6.45 -14.36
C GLY A 891 25.31 5.47 -15.51
N ALA A 892 24.31 5.26 -16.38
CA ALA A 892 24.45 4.41 -17.57
C ALA A 892 25.35 5.07 -18.64
N ASN A 893 26.01 4.24 -19.43
CA ASN A 893 26.71 4.66 -20.64
C ASN A 893 25.81 4.49 -21.86
N LEU A 894 25.41 5.60 -22.45
CA LEU A 894 24.59 5.75 -23.66
C LEU A 894 25.36 6.49 -24.77
N SER A 895 26.69 6.59 -24.68
CA SER A 895 27.51 7.26 -25.68
C SER A 895 27.30 6.65 -27.08
N GLY A 896 27.20 7.52 -28.09
CA GLY A 896 27.01 7.13 -29.49
C GLY A 896 25.68 6.41 -29.81
N THR A 897 24.73 6.34 -28.87
CA THR A 897 23.45 5.65 -29.11
C THR A 897 22.56 6.38 -30.12
N ASP A 898 21.72 5.62 -30.83
CA ASP A 898 20.61 6.19 -31.61
C ASP A 898 19.31 6.13 -30.79
N LEU A 899 18.96 7.24 -30.15
CA LEU A 899 17.72 7.49 -29.39
C LEU A 899 16.72 8.33 -30.18
N SER A 900 16.84 8.41 -31.52
CA SER A 900 15.92 9.22 -32.32
C SER A 900 14.48 8.73 -32.13
N ASP A 901 13.54 9.66 -31.98
CA ASP A 901 12.13 9.40 -31.69
C ASP A 901 11.87 8.61 -30.36
N ALA A 902 12.85 8.51 -29.44
CA ALA A 902 12.68 7.79 -28.19
C ALA A 902 11.76 8.53 -27.21
N LYS A 903 11.06 7.77 -26.36
CA LYS A 903 10.29 8.32 -25.23
C LYS A 903 11.06 8.10 -23.94
N LEU A 904 11.52 9.18 -23.34
CA LEU A 904 12.28 9.26 -22.10
C LEU A 904 11.59 10.18 -21.09
N SER A 905 10.31 10.50 -21.31
CA SER A 905 9.53 11.34 -20.40
C SER A 905 9.68 10.79 -18.98
N VAL A 906 9.99 11.68 -18.04
CA VAL A 906 10.14 11.34 -16.63
C VAL A 906 11.32 10.42 -16.26
N ALA A 907 12.16 10.01 -17.20
CA ALA A 907 13.29 9.12 -16.93
C ALA A 907 14.33 9.77 -15.99
N ASN A 908 15.03 8.93 -15.21
CA ASN A 908 16.21 9.35 -14.44
C ASN A 908 17.48 9.03 -15.22
N LEU A 909 18.08 10.05 -15.82
CA LEU A 909 19.32 10.02 -16.60
C LEU A 909 20.49 10.70 -15.84
N SER A 910 20.38 10.92 -14.53
CA SER A 910 21.42 11.62 -13.77
C SER A 910 22.78 10.92 -13.86
N GLY A 911 23.83 11.70 -14.12
CA GLY A 911 25.20 11.21 -14.25
C GLY A 911 25.43 10.26 -15.42
N THR A 912 24.54 10.23 -16.41
CA THR A 912 24.73 9.39 -17.61
C THR A 912 25.80 9.96 -18.53
N ASP A 913 26.40 9.07 -19.32
CA ASP A 913 27.19 9.46 -20.49
C ASP A 913 26.30 9.33 -21.73
N LEU A 914 25.96 10.44 -22.35
CA LEU A 914 25.16 10.56 -23.56
C LEU A 914 25.97 11.29 -24.66
N SER A 915 27.30 11.29 -24.56
CA SER A 915 28.16 11.97 -25.53
C SER A 915 27.94 11.41 -26.94
N ASP A 916 27.87 12.28 -27.94
CA ASP A 916 27.61 11.95 -29.35
C ASP A 916 26.30 11.15 -29.62
N ALA A 917 25.38 11.08 -28.65
CA ALA A 917 24.10 10.39 -28.83
C ALA A 917 23.15 11.16 -29.76
N LYS A 918 22.32 10.43 -30.51
CA LYS A 918 21.28 11.00 -31.39
C LYS A 918 19.94 10.96 -30.71
N LEU A 919 19.44 12.10 -30.27
CA LEU A 919 18.14 12.28 -29.60
C LEU A 919 17.16 13.12 -30.44
N SER A 920 17.34 13.15 -31.77
CA SER A 920 16.44 13.92 -32.65
C SER A 920 14.98 13.51 -32.44
N VAL A 921 14.12 14.50 -32.20
CA VAL A 921 12.67 14.32 -31.95
C VAL A 921 12.34 13.43 -30.73
N ALA A 922 13.29 13.20 -29.82
CA ALA A 922 13.03 12.44 -28.59
C ALA A 922 12.18 13.26 -27.60
N ASP A 923 11.36 12.58 -26.80
CA ASP A 923 10.58 13.18 -25.72
C ASP A 923 11.25 12.90 -24.38
N LEU A 924 11.95 13.88 -23.82
CA LEU A 924 12.58 13.86 -22.50
C LEU A 924 11.82 14.74 -21.49
N SER A 925 10.54 15.07 -21.74
CA SER A 925 9.80 15.99 -20.87
C SER A 925 9.83 15.57 -19.39
N GLY A 926 10.22 16.51 -18.53
CA GLY A 926 10.40 16.33 -17.10
C GLY A 926 11.61 15.46 -16.69
N ALA A 927 12.38 14.87 -17.59
CA ALA A 927 13.48 13.96 -17.23
C ALA A 927 14.53 14.63 -16.30
N ASN A 928 15.19 13.80 -15.48
CA ASN A 928 16.32 14.23 -14.66
C ASN A 928 17.63 13.90 -15.40
N LEU A 929 18.34 14.92 -15.87
CA LEU A 929 19.57 14.88 -16.65
C LEU A 929 20.71 15.63 -15.92
N ARG A 930 20.63 15.68 -14.59
CA ARG A 930 21.62 16.34 -13.76
C ARG A 930 22.99 15.68 -13.89
N ASP A 931 24.04 16.49 -13.97
CA ASP A 931 25.45 16.07 -14.02
C ASP A 931 25.74 15.07 -15.18
N THR A 932 24.96 15.13 -16.27
CA THR A 932 25.07 14.27 -17.46
C THR A 932 26.06 14.83 -18.49
N ASP A 933 26.83 13.95 -19.15
CA ASP A 933 27.63 14.32 -20.33
C ASP A 933 26.75 14.24 -21.59
N LEU A 934 26.49 15.38 -22.21
CA LEU A 934 25.69 15.57 -23.44
C LEU A 934 26.55 16.17 -24.55
N SER A 935 27.88 16.10 -24.44
CA SER A 935 28.80 16.71 -25.39
C SER A 935 28.61 16.11 -26.79
N GLY A 936 28.51 16.97 -27.80
CA GLY A 936 28.28 16.56 -29.19
C GLY A 936 26.92 15.90 -29.50
N ALA A 937 26.00 15.78 -28.54
CA ALA A 937 24.72 15.12 -28.74
C ALA A 937 23.78 15.92 -29.69
N ASP A 938 22.92 15.21 -30.43
CA ASP A 938 21.95 15.80 -31.36
C ASP A 938 20.52 15.72 -30.81
N PHE A 939 20.01 16.83 -30.32
CA PHE A 939 18.66 17.02 -29.77
C PHE A 939 17.71 17.74 -30.74
N SER A 940 18.03 17.79 -32.03
CA SER A 940 17.22 18.54 -32.99
C SER A 940 15.74 18.16 -32.94
N GLY A 941 14.88 19.16 -32.69
CA GLY A 941 13.43 18.96 -32.57
C GLY A 941 12.95 18.16 -31.34
N ALA A 942 13.82 17.88 -30.36
CA ALA A 942 13.45 17.15 -29.15
C ALA A 942 12.57 17.99 -28.19
N ASN A 943 11.88 17.31 -27.29
CA ASN A 943 11.11 17.91 -26.20
C ASN A 943 11.83 17.69 -24.87
N LEU A 944 12.40 18.76 -24.30
CA LEU A 944 13.09 18.80 -23.01
C LEU A 944 12.39 19.75 -22.02
N ARG A 945 11.09 19.98 -22.20
CA ARG A 945 10.30 20.83 -21.30
C ARG A 945 10.38 20.35 -19.85
N ASP A 946 10.51 21.31 -18.93
CA ASP A 946 10.51 21.12 -17.47
C ASP A 946 11.57 20.09 -16.98
N THR A 947 12.69 19.93 -17.69
CA THR A 947 13.79 19.02 -17.34
C THR A 947 14.75 19.62 -16.31
N ASP A 948 15.39 18.76 -15.50
CA ASP A 948 16.54 19.14 -14.66
C ASP A 948 17.83 18.83 -15.41
N LEU A 949 18.53 19.88 -15.85
CA LEU A 949 19.78 19.86 -16.62
C LEU A 949 20.93 20.47 -15.81
N SER A 950 20.79 20.54 -14.48
CA SER A 950 21.77 21.19 -13.63
C SER A 950 23.13 20.47 -13.71
N GLY A 951 24.20 21.25 -13.90
CA GLY A 951 25.56 20.72 -14.02
C GLY A 951 25.85 19.87 -15.28
N ALA A 952 24.93 19.75 -16.23
CA ALA A 952 25.14 18.96 -17.44
C ALA A 952 26.15 19.61 -18.42
N ASP A 953 26.82 18.80 -19.25
CA ASP A 953 27.75 19.27 -20.29
C ASP A 953 27.17 19.10 -21.69
N PHE A 954 26.75 20.19 -22.33
CA PHE A 954 26.23 20.30 -23.69
C PHE A 954 27.26 20.82 -24.70
N SER A 955 28.56 20.77 -24.39
CA SER A 955 29.56 21.38 -25.26
C SER A 955 29.50 20.82 -26.69
N GLY A 956 29.32 21.71 -27.67
CA GLY A 956 29.16 21.34 -29.09
C GLY A 956 27.87 20.60 -29.45
N ALA A 957 26.89 20.50 -28.56
CA ALA A 957 25.62 19.84 -28.83
C ALA A 957 24.72 20.63 -29.81
N ASN A 958 23.82 19.92 -30.50
CA ASN A 958 22.82 20.50 -31.39
C ASN A 958 21.43 20.49 -30.73
N LEU A 959 20.95 21.65 -30.28
CA LEU A 959 19.63 21.89 -29.67
C LEU A 959 18.71 22.72 -30.58
N ARG A 960 18.91 22.62 -31.91
CA ARG A 960 18.11 23.35 -32.88
C ARG A 960 16.64 22.91 -32.84
N ASP A 961 15.72 23.86 -32.90
CA ASP A 961 14.26 23.60 -32.94
C ASP A 961 13.73 22.81 -31.71
N THR A 962 14.46 22.80 -30.58
CA THR A 962 14.13 22.05 -29.36
C THR A 962 13.18 22.85 -28.44
N ASP A 963 12.22 22.17 -27.79
CA ASP A 963 11.42 22.75 -26.67
C ASP A 963 12.16 22.55 -25.35
N LEU A 964 12.68 23.63 -24.79
CA LEU A 964 13.41 23.71 -23.51
C LEU A 964 12.65 24.55 -22.49
N SER A 965 11.34 24.74 -22.68
CA SER A 965 10.56 25.61 -21.82
C SER A 965 10.58 25.13 -20.36
N GLY A 966 10.88 26.03 -19.43
CA GLY A 966 10.97 25.72 -18.00
C GLY A 966 12.16 24.86 -17.56
N ALA A 967 13.08 24.48 -18.45
CA ALA A 967 14.23 23.65 -18.12
C ALA A 967 15.23 24.34 -17.16
N ASP A 968 15.93 23.56 -16.33
CA ASP A 968 16.90 24.05 -15.34
C ASP A 968 18.35 23.72 -15.73
N PHE A 969 19.06 24.67 -16.32
CA PHE A 969 20.46 24.60 -16.73
C PHE A 969 21.45 25.17 -15.70
N SER A 970 21.06 25.25 -14.42
CA SER A 970 21.90 25.90 -13.41
C SER A 970 23.29 25.25 -13.33
N GLY A 971 24.34 26.04 -13.55
CA GLY A 971 25.74 25.59 -13.56
C GLY A 971 26.15 24.67 -14.71
N ALA A 972 25.31 24.51 -15.76
CA ALA A 972 25.62 23.69 -16.92
C ALA A 972 26.68 24.32 -17.84
N ASN A 973 27.33 23.51 -18.67
CA ASN A 973 28.26 23.92 -19.73
C ASN A 973 27.57 23.83 -21.09
N LEU A 974 27.28 24.96 -21.74
CA LEU A 974 26.62 25.09 -23.05
C LEU A 974 27.55 25.77 -24.07
N ARG A 975 28.86 25.53 -23.95
CA ARG A 975 29.84 26.15 -24.84
C ARG A 975 29.74 25.62 -26.27
N ASN A 976 29.73 26.52 -27.26
CA ASN A 976 29.61 26.18 -28.69
C ASN A 976 28.33 25.39 -29.03
N THR A 977 27.27 25.50 -28.24
CA THR A 977 26.01 24.80 -28.46
C THR A 977 25.15 25.53 -29.50
N ASP A 978 24.50 24.79 -30.40
CA ASP A 978 23.56 25.32 -31.40
C ASP A 978 22.14 25.34 -30.83
N LEU A 979 21.62 26.50 -30.42
CA LEU A 979 20.29 26.70 -29.82
C LEU A 979 19.31 27.40 -30.78
N ARG A 980 19.63 27.41 -32.08
CA ARG A 980 18.84 28.16 -33.07
C ARG A 980 17.39 27.68 -33.11
N PHE A 981 16.47 28.64 -33.16
CA PHE A 981 15.02 28.39 -33.20
C PHE A 981 14.46 27.62 -31.99
N ALA A 982 15.25 27.40 -30.93
CA ALA A 982 14.78 26.71 -29.72
C ALA A 982 13.82 27.58 -28.87
N ASP A 983 13.04 26.94 -28.00
CA ASP A 983 12.23 27.63 -26.99
C ASP A 983 12.79 27.41 -25.59
N LEU A 984 13.50 28.41 -25.03
CA LEU A 984 13.95 28.41 -23.63
C LEU A 984 13.10 29.33 -22.76
N SER A 985 11.82 29.53 -23.10
CA SER A 985 10.96 30.36 -22.27
C SER A 985 10.88 29.82 -20.85
N TYR A 986 10.97 30.70 -19.85
CA TYR A 986 11.02 30.35 -18.42
C TYR A 986 12.21 29.47 -17.98
N ALA A 987 13.19 29.20 -18.85
CA ALA A 987 14.35 28.39 -18.48
C ALA A 987 15.24 29.08 -17.43
N LYS A 988 15.87 28.30 -16.57
CA LYS A 988 16.87 28.79 -15.60
C LYS A 988 18.26 28.50 -16.12
N LEU A 989 19.04 29.53 -16.40
CA LEU A 989 20.42 29.47 -16.88
C LEU A 989 21.36 30.17 -15.88
N ILE A 990 21.19 29.87 -14.60
CA ILE A 990 21.92 30.53 -13.51
C ILE A 990 23.35 29.99 -13.47
N GLY A 991 24.35 30.87 -13.61
CA GLY A 991 25.76 30.47 -13.56
C GLY A 991 26.19 29.52 -14.69
N THR A 992 25.44 29.48 -15.79
CA THR A 992 25.71 28.63 -16.96
C THR A 992 26.87 29.21 -17.80
N ASP A 993 27.72 28.34 -18.36
CA ASP A 993 28.72 28.73 -19.36
C ASP A 993 28.10 28.67 -20.76
N LEU A 994 27.88 29.82 -21.38
CA LEU A 994 27.20 30.00 -22.67
C LEU A 994 28.14 30.55 -23.74
N ARG A 995 29.45 30.42 -23.55
CA ARG A 995 30.43 31.02 -24.46
C ARG A 995 30.33 30.41 -25.85
N ASP A 996 30.42 31.27 -26.86
CA ASP A 996 30.36 30.86 -28.26
C ASP A 996 29.04 30.14 -28.67
N ALA A 997 27.96 30.25 -27.86
CA ALA A 997 26.66 29.62 -28.16
C ALA A 997 25.85 30.40 -29.21
N ASP A 998 25.09 29.68 -30.04
CA ASP A 998 24.28 30.24 -31.13
C ASP A 998 22.79 30.25 -30.76
N PHE A 999 22.23 31.43 -30.49
CA PHE A 999 20.84 31.68 -30.12
C PHE A 999 20.03 32.36 -31.24
N ILE A 1000 20.39 32.16 -32.51
CA ILE A 1000 19.67 32.81 -33.62
C ILE A 1000 18.18 32.42 -33.60
N GLU A 1001 17.31 33.42 -33.60
CA GLU A 1001 15.84 33.28 -33.57
C GLU A 1001 15.30 32.45 -32.38
N THR A 1002 16.04 32.36 -31.27
CA THR A 1002 15.63 31.62 -30.07
C THR A 1002 14.61 32.40 -29.23
N ASN A 1003 13.62 31.70 -28.66
CA ASN A 1003 12.71 32.29 -27.67
C ASN A 1003 13.30 32.20 -26.26
N LEU A 1004 13.73 33.34 -25.71
CA LEU A 1004 14.32 33.47 -24.37
C LEU A 1004 13.38 34.20 -23.40
N THR A 1005 12.08 34.22 -23.70
CA THR A 1005 11.10 34.98 -22.90
C THR A 1005 11.08 34.50 -21.45
N ARG A 1006 11.28 35.41 -20.48
CA ARG A 1006 11.34 35.09 -19.04
C ARG A 1006 12.44 34.12 -18.62
N ALA A 1007 13.44 33.86 -19.47
CA ALA A 1007 14.60 33.07 -19.09
C ALA A 1007 15.46 33.79 -18.05
N ASN A 1008 16.12 33.05 -17.17
CA ASN A 1008 16.97 33.60 -16.12
C ASN A 1008 18.45 33.26 -16.34
N PHE A 1009 19.21 34.22 -16.84
CA PHE A 1009 20.65 34.15 -17.10
C PHE A 1009 21.50 34.66 -15.94
N SER A 1010 20.99 34.74 -14.71
CA SER A 1010 21.73 35.43 -13.65
C SER A 1010 23.10 34.78 -13.39
N GLY A 1011 24.18 35.55 -13.50
CA GLY A 1011 25.55 35.07 -13.28
C GLY A 1011 26.13 34.17 -14.38
N SER A 1012 25.48 34.05 -15.55
CA SER A 1012 25.98 33.25 -16.67
C SER A 1012 27.03 33.99 -17.51
N ASP A 1013 27.81 33.25 -18.31
CA ASP A 1013 28.83 33.79 -19.21
C ASP A 1013 28.41 33.58 -20.68
N LEU A 1014 27.90 34.63 -21.33
CA LEU A 1014 27.50 34.63 -22.75
C LEU A 1014 28.59 35.22 -23.66
N SER A 1015 29.87 35.19 -23.26
CA SER A 1015 30.91 35.81 -24.07
C SER A 1015 30.98 35.18 -25.47
N CYS A 1016 31.04 36.00 -26.52
CA CYS A 1016 31.00 35.59 -27.93
C CYS A 1016 29.72 34.85 -28.38
N ALA A 1017 28.64 34.87 -27.60
CA ALA A 1017 27.37 34.27 -28.03
C ALA A 1017 26.67 35.11 -29.11
N ASP A 1018 25.94 34.45 -30.00
CA ASP A 1018 25.15 35.09 -31.06
C ASP A 1018 23.66 35.11 -30.65
N LEU A 1019 23.10 36.29 -30.31
CA LEU A 1019 21.68 36.44 -29.95
C LEU A 1019 20.83 36.99 -31.12
N ASN A 1020 21.27 36.82 -32.36
CA ASN A 1020 20.62 37.49 -33.49
C ASN A 1020 19.14 37.10 -33.63
N CYS A 1021 18.26 38.09 -33.68
CA CYS A 1021 16.80 37.92 -33.72
C CYS A 1021 16.19 37.16 -32.51
N ALA A 1022 16.91 36.99 -31.41
CA ALA A 1022 16.40 36.32 -30.22
C ALA A 1022 15.35 37.18 -29.46
N ASN A 1023 14.38 36.53 -28.82
CA ASN A 1023 13.37 37.20 -28.00
C ASN A 1023 13.71 37.14 -26.50
N LEU A 1024 14.22 38.25 -25.96
CA LEU A 1024 14.67 38.45 -24.58
C LEU A 1024 13.62 39.08 -23.66
N SER A 1025 12.34 39.12 -24.07
CA SER A 1025 11.29 39.80 -23.31
C SER A 1025 11.18 39.24 -21.88
N PHE A 1026 11.20 40.11 -20.87
CA PHE A 1026 11.15 39.73 -19.45
C PHE A 1026 12.31 38.84 -18.94
N ALA A 1027 13.37 38.64 -19.74
CA ALA A 1027 14.51 37.84 -19.32
C ALA A 1027 15.33 38.54 -18.23
N ASN A 1028 16.07 37.78 -17.43
CA ASN A 1028 16.94 38.29 -16.37
C ASN A 1028 18.41 38.06 -16.71
N PHE A 1029 19.20 39.11 -16.90
CA PHE A 1029 20.64 39.06 -17.15
C PHE A 1029 21.50 39.54 -15.97
N SER A 1030 20.94 39.58 -14.76
CA SER A 1030 21.65 40.13 -13.61
C SER A 1030 22.98 39.41 -13.32
N ASN A 1031 24.08 40.14 -13.29
CA ASN A 1031 25.46 39.63 -13.13
C ASN A 1031 25.98 38.76 -14.29
N ALA A 1032 25.34 38.78 -15.46
CA ALA A 1032 25.80 38.04 -16.63
C ALA A 1032 27.00 38.72 -17.32
N CYS A 1033 27.87 37.94 -17.98
CA CYS A 1033 28.95 38.43 -18.83
C CYS A 1033 28.53 38.42 -20.30
N LEU A 1034 28.58 39.58 -20.96
CA LEU A 1034 28.11 39.80 -22.34
C LEU A 1034 29.24 40.26 -23.29
N ARG A 1035 30.48 39.84 -23.01
CA ARG A 1035 31.65 40.28 -23.75
C ARG A 1035 31.60 39.75 -25.18
N ASP A 1036 31.69 40.63 -26.17
CA ASP A 1036 31.67 40.27 -27.60
C ASP A 1036 30.40 39.52 -28.05
N THR A 1037 29.29 39.63 -27.29
CA THR A 1037 27.99 39.06 -27.64
C THR A 1037 27.31 39.88 -28.76
N ASP A 1038 26.72 39.23 -29.76
CA ASP A 1038 26.00 39.88 -30.86
C ASP A 1038 24.51 40.05 -30.53
N PHE A 1039 23.98 41.28 -30.65
CA PHE A 1039 22.60 41.64 -30.34
C PHE A 1039 21.78 42.04 -31.59
N THR A 1040 22.18 41.63 -32.81
CA THR A 1040 21.49 42.08 -34.03
C THR A 1040 20.01 41.66 -34.04
N GLY A 1041 19.10 42.62 -34.09
CA GLY A 1041 17.66 42.34 -34.30
C GLY A 1041 16.94 41.71 -33.11
N ILE A 1042 17.51 41.74 -31.90
CA ILE A 1042 16.87 41.22 -30.70
C ILE A 1042 15.51 41.88 -30.41
N ILE A 1043 14.64 41.15 -29.73
CA ILE A 1043 13.36 41.65 -29.19
C ILE A 1043 13.48 41.70 -27.66
N TRP A 1044 13.25 42.86 -27.04
CA TRP A 1044 13.31 43.03 -25.59
C TRP A 1044 12.28 44.07 -25.13
N ASN A 1045 12.06 44.19 -23.81
CA ASN A 1045 11.10 45.16 -23.25
C ASN A 1045 11.59 45.77 -21.92
N GLU A 1046 10.81 46.72 -21.39
CA GLU A 1046 11.11 47.44 -20.14
C GLU A 1046 11.22 46.56 -18.88
N TYR A 1047 10.78 45.31 -18.95
CA TYR A 1047 10.84 44.35 -17.84
C TYR A 1047 12.04 43.40 -17.94
N THR A 1048 12.82 43.45 -19.01
CA THR A 1048 14.10 42.72 -19.11
C THR A 1048 15.09 43.31 -18.12
N GLN A 1049 15.70 42.47 -17.28
CA GLN A 1049 16.56 42.88 -16.16
C GLN A 1049 18.03 42.84 -16.57
N TRP A 1050 18.77 43.89 -16.20
CA TRP A 1050 20.13 44.16 -16.71
C TRP A 1050 21.13 44.53 -15.58
N GLU A 1051 20.92 44.08 -14.34
CA GLU A 1051 21.71 44.55 -13.18
C GLU A 1051 23.15 44.00 -13.18
N ASN A 1052 24.16 44.82 -12.89
CA ASN A 1052 25.57 44.42 -12.76
C ASN A 1052 26.14 43.61 -13.97
N ILE A 1053 25.85 44.02 -15.19
CA ILE A 1053 26.34 43.29 -16.38
C ILE A 1053 27.85 43.49 -16.55
N LEU A 1054 28.56 42.42 -16.88
CA LEU A 1054 29.99 42.44 -17.13
C LEU A 1054 30.29 42.45 -18.63
N GLY A 1055 31.26 43.25 -19.07
CA GLY A 1055 31.80 43.19 -20.44
C GLY A 1055 30.87 43.69 -21.54
N TRP A 1056 29.79 44.39 -21.19
CA TRP A 1056 28.83 44.95 -22.15
C TRP A 1056 29.48 45.97 -23.11
N GLU A 1057 30.64 46.54 -22.75
CA GLU A 1057 31.33 47.54 -23.56
C GLU A 1057 31.89 47.00 -24.88
N THR A 1058 32.06 45.67 -24.97
CA THR A 1058 32.54 45.01 -26.20
C THR A 1058 31.44 44.26 -26.94
N ALA A 1059 30.21 44.28 -26.44
CA ALA A 1059 29.05 43.73 -27.14
C ALA A 1059 28.87 44.40 -28.51
N VAL A 1060 28.40 43.64 -29.50
CA VAL A 1060 28.32 44.06 -30.90
C VAL A 1060 26.86 44.20 -31.32
N ASN A 1061 26.58 45.15 -32.22
CA ASN A 1061 25.24 45.42 -32.78
C ASN A 1061 24.14 45.68 -31.74
N VAL A 1062 24.50 46.26 -30.59
CA VAL A 1062 23.58 46.63 -29.52
C VAL A 1062 22.60 47.72 -30.00
N PRO A 1063 21.27 47.56 -29.81
CA PRO A 1063 20.30 48.60 -30.14
C PRO A 1063 20.58 49.93 -29.43
N GLU A 1064 20.41 51.07 -30.12
CA GLU A 1064 20.74 52.40 -29.59
C GLU A 1064 20.03 52.73 -28.27
N GLU A 1065 18.77 52.31 -28.13
CA GLU A 1065 17.98 52.46 -26.90
C GLU A 1065 18.58 51.68 -25.72
N LEU A 1066 19.04 50.45 -25.97
CA LEU A 1066 19.64 49.59 -24.95
C LEU A 1066 21.04 50.10 -24.56
N TRP A 1067 21.84 50.50 -25.55
CA TRP A 1067 23.15 51.14 -25.33
C TRP A 1067 23.03 52.38 -24.45
N THR A 1068 22.01 53.21 -24.71
CA THR A 1068 21.71 54.40 -23.92
C THR A 1068 21.28 54.05 -22.49
N LEU A 1069 20.51 52.98 -22.31
CA LEU A 1069 20.08 52.48 -21.00
C LEU A 1069 21.27 52.01 -20.14
N TRP A 1070 22.22 51.27 -20.72
CA TRP A 1070 23.43 50.81 -20.04
C TRP A 1070 24.34 51.99 -19.65
N ASN A 1071 24.55 52.96 -20.55
CA ASN A 1071 25.40 54.12 -20.26
C ASN A 1071 24.83 55.08 -19.19
N ASN A 1072 23.50 55.19 -19.08
CA ASN A 1072 22.85 56.17 -18.21
C ASN A 1072 22.59 55.69 -16.78
N ASN A 1073 22.82 54.41 -16.46
CA ASN A 1073 22.62 53.86 -15.12
C ASN A 1073 23.95 53.35 -14.53
N PRO A 1074 24.64 54.14 -13.69
CA PRO A 1074 25.95 53.77 -13.12
C PRO A 1074 25.91 52.63 -12.09
N ASN A 1075 24.72 52.10 -11.74
CA ASN A 1075 24.56 50.88 -10.93
C ASN A 1075 24.37 49.62 -11.81
N LEU A 1076 24.50 49.72 -13.15
CA LEU A 1076 24.45 48.58 -14.08
C LEU A 1076 25.85 48.10 -14.53
N GLY A 1077 26.93 48.81 -14.19
CA GLY A 1077 28.31 48.54 -14.63
C GLY A 1077 29.27 48.16 -13.50
#